data_AF-V6LYG7-F1
#
_entry.id   AF-V6LYG7-F1
#
_cell.length_a   1.000
_cell.length_b   1.000
_cell.length_c   1.000
_cell.angle_alpha   90.00
_cell.angle_beta   90.00
_cell.angle_gamma   90.00
#
_symmetry.space_group_name_H-M   'P 1'
#
loop_
_entity.id
_entity.type
_entity.pdbx_description
1 polymer ?
#
loop_
_entity_poly.entity_id
_entity_poly.type
_entity_poly.pdbx_seq_one_letter_code
_entity_poly.pdbx_strand_id
1 'polypeptide(L)'
;MFQTKVKQDYIQYVQNTDFQTQWLEQTLQELGKSNGEFESVKYSGNLFAINAAVVQVFSILRTDILEPIQYDRLFMQIKDFIQKLYEFYKACCSDSSPVQGKHDPIRLYNEMSLVSKVVPRVYMISIIGRILCERVQEKISIIQRSKKLTKSQKQEIVMLQKSQDDIITDISSQAHGIQNPIILIFFRNYLIQTFTSSPNVIFENLTEMNRFYARTQFDPARTAAEARRRDDRRTFLGKTIADGFSNFLINSQNCAEILPKVLQEITQSTDNLAQVQILNAAISQMPVSLILQNLQILLDQITTNIIGTGAFLQCIEKIYQNIEQNNYEIICTAGMKLAKLIVNQYYIDEHELTKLLALGGGVKSNLSPWISILSYLMQIGTRIWPDDLSKISFAFDLILQVLYPEMDDFVNEIALGIDENAICFIEEEKLQSQKERKMNLNDFGKRKMSGKDEISIIQLMVGPLSYLDASLIVPYCMLAPMVVLRESVEKERKIEFCVELAKQIIILNLTDEDFLVQQEAHENQGRNVVQICSILTTSHSFIFAQLLHKIHGSKQVYQLLINSEIILSETASTDITPALFFTLLRDNYASEALFSLNYLPSQNVQQIVFLNLQAARLSADTFNFIRNAFEAFEICAISSQQNTLISLFVNKLMEIDLGGEAQCIVSRLVAAACNLLQREQRCVALSKVVVLCRKIDIESAELIDKCKEMSLKWGSFVEIEQMKVILGEIEVERVVFEGGQDDQTQILENSEGNNQIEEKTKVGEEVQVENQHVEEEIYEIEEVIEEIEEIEQ
;
A
#
# COMPACT_ATOMS: atom_id res chain seq x y z
N MET A 1 13.37 -40.00 60.89
CA MET A 1 13.87 -39.15 59.80
C MET A 1 13.18 -39.58 58.51
N PHE A 2 12.04 -38.99 58.18
CA PHE A 2 11.31 -39.35 56.95
C PHE A 2 11.92 -38.60 55.76
N GLN A 3 12.97 -39.17 55.17
CA GLN A 3 13.39 -38.84 53.82
C GLN A 3 12.63 -39.78 52.87
N THR A 4 11.47 -39.36 52.38
CA THR A 4 10.91 -39.98 51.18
C THR A 4 11.84 -39.65 50.03
N LYS A 5 12.46 -40.67 49.43
CA LYS A 5 13.27 -40.56 48.21
C LYS A 5 12.40 -40.10 47.05
N VAL A 6 12.17 -38.79 46.96
CA VAL A 6 11.61 -38.18 45.76
C VAL A 6 12.64 -38.41 44.65
N LYS A 7 12.20 -38.99 43.51
CA LYS A 7 13.09 -39.26 42.37
C LYS A 7 13.72 -37.94 41.92
N GLN A 8 15.03 -37.94 41.68
CA GLN A 8 15.79 -36.75 41.31
C GLN A 8 15.23 -36.10 40.02
N ASP A 9 14.73 -36.91 39.10
CA ASP A 9 14.05 -36.48 37.88
C ASP A 9 12.75 -35.71 38.16
N TYR A 10 12.02 -36.05 39.22
CA TYR A 10 10.81 -35.33 39.63
C TYR A 10 11.16 -33.97 40.26
N ILE A 11 12.26 -33.91 41.01
CA ILE A 11 12.76 -32.63 41.55
C ILE A 11 13.20 -31.71 40.40
N GLN A 12 13.90 -32.24 39.40
CA GLN A 12 14.27 -31.47 38.21
C GLN A 12 13.05 -31.06 37.39
N TYR A 13 12.05 -31.94 37.23
CA TYR A 13 10.77 -31.60 36.60
C TYR A 13 10.10 -30.41 37.29
N VAL A 14 9.93 -30.48 38.61
CA VAL A 14 9.31 -29.41 39.43
C VAL A 14 10.14 -28.12 39.41
N GLN A 15 11.48 -28.21 39.38
CA GLN A 15 12.32 -27.01 39.28
C GLN A 15 12.23 -26.34 37.89
N ASN A 16 11.90 -27.11 36.86
CA ASN A 16 11.83 -26.64 35.47
C ASN A 16 10.39 -26.28 35.03
N THR A 17 9.35 -26.68 35.76
CA THR A 17 7.96 -26.31 35.44
C THR A 17 7.59 -24.98 36.05
N ASP A 18 6.90 -24.14 35.28
CA ASP A 18 6.33 -22.89 35.78
C ASP A 18 5.31 -23.13 36.91
N PHE A 19 5.24 -22.21 37.88
CA PHE A 19 4.34 -22.28 39.03
C PHE A 19 2.86 -22.39 38.65
N GLN A 20 2.41 -21.71 37.57
CA GLN A 20 1.02 -21.80 37.13
C GLN A 20 0.67 -23.23 36.69
N THR A 21 1.62 -23.93 36.05
CA THR A 21 1.46 -25.32 35.65
C THR A 21 1.39 -26.25 36.86
N GLN A 22 2.26 -26.05 37.86
CA GLN A 22 2.23 -26.83 39.10
C GLN A 22 0.92 -26.65 39.88
N TRP A 23 0.45 -25.41 40.01
CA TRP A 23 -0.83 -25.12 40.66
C TRP A 23 -2.01 -25.72 39.91
N LEU A 24 -2.00 -25.70 38.58
CA LEU A 24 -3.01 -26.36 37.77
C LEU A 24 -3.02 -27.87 38.02
N GLU A 25 -1.85 -28.53 37.99
CA GLU A 25 -1.72 -29.97 38.25
C GLU A 25 -2.27 -30.36 39.63
N GLN A 26 -1.90 -29.60 40.67
CA GLN A 26 -2.42 -29.84 42.02
C GLN A 26 -3.95 -29.67 42.07
N THR A 27 -4.47 -28.61 41.45
CA THR A 27 -5.91 -28.33 41.42
C THR A 27 -6.67 -29.43 40.67
N LEU A 28 -6.09 -29.99 39.61
CA LEU A 28 -6.66 -31.12 38.86
C LEU A 28 -6.61 -32.43 39.66
N GLN A 29 -5.59 -32.65 40.48
CA GLN A 29 -5.55 -33.80 41.39
C GLN A 29 -6.65 -33.71 42.46
N GLU A 30 -6.87 -32.53 43.03
CA GLU A 30 -7.98 -32.27 43.95
C GLU A 30 -9.34 -32.48 43.28
N LEU A 31 -9.48 -32.06 42.01
CA LEU A 31 -10.66 -32.34 41.19
C LEU A 31 -10.90 -33.83 40.99
N GLY A 32 -9.86 -34.60 40.67
CA GLY A 32 -9.95 -36.05 40.56
C GLY A 32 -10.44 -36.70 41.84
N LYS A 33 -9.95 -36.24 43.00
CA LYS A 33 -10.37 -36.74 44.31
C LYS A 33 -11.84 -36.41 44.61
N SER A 34 -12.24 -35.14 44.50
CA SER A 34 -13.64 -34.73 44.76
C SER A 34 -14.63 -35.37 43.77
N ASN A 35 -14.22 -35.56 42.52
CA ASN A 35 -15.04 -36.28 41.54
C ASN A 35 -15.17 -37.77 41.89
N GLY A 36 -14.11 -38.41 42.38
CA GLY A 36 -14.17 -39.78 42.90
C GLY A 36 -15.12 -39.93 44.09
N GLU A 37 -15.13 -38.95 45.01
CA GLU A 37 -16.09 -38.90 46.12
C GLU A 37 -17.53 -38.78 45.60
N PHE A 38 -17.80 -37.93 44.61
CA PHE A 38 -19.11 -37.85 43.96
C PHE A 38 -19.55 -39.19 43.34
N GLU A 39 -18.71 -39.85 42.55
CA GLU A 39 -19.07 -41.13 41.91
C GLU A 39 -19.35 -42.23 42.94
N SER A 40 -18.69 -42.20 44.11
CA SER A 40 -18.97 -43.15 45.19
C SER A 40 -20.34 -42.93 45.86
N VAL A 41 -20.79 -41.67 45.95
CA VAL A 41 -22.03 -41.29 46.65
C VAL A 41 -23.22 -41.21 45.70
N LYS A 42 -23.00 -41.08 44.39
CA LYS A 42 -24.04 -40.92 43.35
C LYS A 42 -25.14 -41.99 43.40
N TYR A 43 -24.80 -43.23 43.76
CA TYR A 43 -25.73 -44.36 43.85
C TYR A 43 -26.30 -44.60 45.26
N SER A 44 -25.95 -43.76 46.24
CA SER A 44 -26.41 -43.92 47.63
C SER A 44 -27.89 -43.58 47.84
N GLY A 45 -28.56 -42.96 46.84
CA GLY A 45 -29.94 -42.48 46.94
C GLY A 45 -30.11 -41.29 47.89
N ASN A 46 -29.04 -40.77 48.50
CA ASN A 46 -29.10 -39.62 49.39
C ASN A 46 -28.74 -38.33 48.63
N LEU A 47 -29.75 -37.61 48.15
CA LEU A 47 -29.58 -36.37 47.39
C LEU A 47 -28.79 -35.30 48.17
N PHE A 48 -28.92 -35.24 49.50
CA PHE A 48 -28.15 -34.30 50.31
C PHE A 48 -26.65 -34.63 50.28
N ALA A 49 -26.28 -35.90 50.43
CA ALA A 49 -24.88 -36.34 50.35
C ALA A 49 -24.30 -36.12 48.93
N ILE A 50 -25.11 -36.37 47.89
CA ILE A 50 -24.72 -36.11 46.50
C ILE A 50 -24.47 -34.62 46.28
N ASN A 51 -25.39 -33.75 46.70
CA ASN A 51 -25.24 -32.30 46.56
C ASN A 51 -24.05 -31.77 47.36
N ALA A 52 -23.75 -32.34 48.53
CA ALA A 52 -22.56 -31.99 49.29
C ALA A 52 -21.26 -32.33 48.53
N ALA A 53 -21.21 -33.50 47.87
CA ALA A 53 -20.08 -33.87 47.02
C ALA A 53 -19.96 -32.97 45.78
N VAL A 54 -21.08 -32.62 45.15
CA VAL A 54 -21.11 -31.64 44.03
C VAL A 54 -20.58 -30.28 44.47
N VAL A 55 -20.96 -29.82 45.68
CA VAL A 55 -20.44 -28.56 46.24
C VAL A 55 -18.93 -28.60 46.45
N GLN A 56 -18.35 -29.75 46.78
CA GLN A 56 -16.90 -29.92 46.87
C GLN A 56 -16.24 -29.79 45.49
N VAL A 57 -16.79 -30.46 44.47
CA VAL A 57 -16.29 -30.37 43.09
C VAL A 57 -16.30 -28.92 42.60
N PHE A 58 -17.43 -28.21 42.70
CA PHE A 58 -17.49 -26.80 42.28
C PHE A 58 -16.74 -25.84 43.20
N SER A 59 -16.36 -26.24 44.41
CA SER A 59 -15.53 -25.41 45.28
C SER A 59 -14.13 -25.21 44.70
N ILE A 60 -13.67 -26.10 43.81
CA ILE A 60 -12.37 -26.02 43.14
C ILE A 60 -12.29 -24.81 42.20
N LEU A 61 -13.40 -24.46 41.54
CA LEU A 61 -13.49 -23.27 40.68
C LEU A 61 -13.32 -21.94 41.44
N ARG A 62 -13.28 -21.97 42.78
CA ARG A 62 -13.03 -20.78 43.61
C ARG A 62 -11.55 -20.38 43.68
N THR A 63 -10.66 -21.17 43.10
CA THR A 63 -9.23 -20.84 43.05
C THR A 63 -9.01 -19.49 42.39
N ASP A 64 -8.29 -18.61 43.08
CA ASP A 64 -7.87 -17.28 42.64
C ASP A 64 -6.40 -17.24 42.21
N ILE A 65 -5.71 -18.38 42.30
CA ILE A 65 -4.27 -18.52 42.05
C ILE A 65 -3.98 -18.71 40.55
N LEU A 66 -4.92 -19.30 39.81
CA LEU A 66 -4.74 -19.63 38.39
C LEU A 66 -4.96 -18.44 37.47
N GLU A 67 -4.08 -18.30 36.50
CA GLU A 67 -4.22 -17.37 35.39
C GLU A 67 -5.33 -17.80 34.41
N PRO A 68 -5.90 -16.89 33.59
CA PRO A 68 -7.03 -17.19 32.71
C PRO A 68 -6.83 -18.40 31.79
N ILE A 69 -5.62 -18.59 31.22
CA ILE A 69 -5.34 -19.71 30.30
C ILE A 69 -5.38 -21.05 31.04
N GLN A 70 -4.83 -21.10 32.25
CA GLN A 70 -4.78 -22.29 33.10
C GLN A 70 -6.15 -22.54 33.75
N TYR A 71 -6.85 -21.47 34.11
CA TYR A 71 -8.23 -21.53 34.58
C TYR A 71 -9.17 -22.07 33.48
N ASP A 72 -8.98 -21.69 32.22
CA ASP A 72 -9.71 -22.28 31.08
C ASP A 72 -9.49 -23.79 31.01
N ARG A 73 -8.24 -24.27 31.13
CA ARG A 73 -7.94 -25.71 31.14
C ARG A 73 -8.63 -26.43 32.29
N LEU A 74 -8.63 -25.86 33.50
CA LEU A 74 -9.37 -26.39 34.64
C LEU A 74 -10.88 -26.41 34.36
N PHE A 75 -11.41 -25.33 33.80
CA PHE A 75 -12.82 -25.19 33.47
C PHE A 75 -13.27 -26.22 32.44
N MET A 76 -12.46 -26.49 31.41
CA MET A 76 -12.74 -27.53 30.41
C MET A 76 -12.86 -28.92 31.04
N GLN A 77 -12.04 -29.26 32.03
CA GLN A 77 -12.15 -30.53 32.77
C GLN A 77 -13.45 -30.60 33.60
N ILE A 78 -13.85 -29.47 34.20
CA ILE A 78 -15.09 -29.39 34.98
C ILE A 78 -16.33 -29.36 34.08
N LYS A 79 -16.22 -28.88 32.84
CA LYS A 79 -17.33 -28.86 31.87
C LYS A 79 -17.87 -30.27 31.59
N ASP A 80 -17.00 -31.28 31.52
CA ASP A 80 -17.40 -32.68 31.39
C ASP A 80 -18.19 -33.17 32.61
N PHE A 81 -17.78 -32.75 33.81
CA PHE A 81 -18.52 -33.02 35.04
C PHE A 81 -19.89 -32.32 35.05
N ILE A 82 -19.96 -31.05 34.62
CA ILE A 82 -21.21 -30.29 34.49
C ILE A 82 -22.20 -31.03 33.59
N GLN A 83 -21.75 -31.56 32.45
CA GLN A 83 -22.62 -32.30 31.54
C GLN A 83 -23.15 -33.61 32.16
N LYS A 84 -22.27 -34.38 32.83
CA LYS A 84 -22.67 -35.60 33.56
C LYS A 84 -23.67 -35.30 34.68
N LEU A 85 -23.45 -34.19 35.39
CA LEU A 85 -24.32 -33.74 36.48
C LEU A 85 -25.68 -33.25 35.96
N TYR A 86 -25.70 -32.55 34.82
CA TYR A 86 -26.92 -32.16 34.14
C TYR A 86 -27.76 -33.39 33.76
N GLU A 87 -27.17 -34.41 33.15
CA GLU A 87 -27.86 -35.66 32.82
C GLU A 87 -28.41 -36.35 34.06
N PHE A 88 -27.63 -36.37 35.14
CA PHE A 88 -28.05 -36.90 36.42
C PHE A 88 -29.27 -36.16 36.99
N TYR A 89 -29.22 -34.82 37.10
CA TYR A 89 -30.37 -34.06 37.61
C TYR A 89 -31.58 -34.14 36.70
N LYS A 90 -31.39 -34.20 35.38
CA LYS A 90 -32.47 -34.41 34.41
C LYS A 90 -33.15 -35.77 34.64
N ALA A 91 -32.39 -36.82 34.90
CA ALA A 91 -32.91 -38.13 35.27
C ALA A 91 -33.63 -38.11 36.64
N CYS A 92 -33.11 -37.40 37.65
CA CYS A 92 -33.80 -37.25 38.94
C CYS A 92 -35.16 -36.55 38.83
N CYS A 93 -35.34 -35.72 37.80
CA CYS A 93 -36.58 -35.01 37.55
C CYS A 93 -37.53 -35.77 36.61
N SER A 94 -37.11 -36.88 36.00
CA SER A 94 -37.95 -37.74 35.15
C SER A 94 -38.59 -38.87 35.95
N ASP A 95 -39.49 -39.63 35.31
CA ASP A 95 -40.16 -40.78 35.95
C ASP A 95 -39.19 -41.96 36.18
N SER A 96 -38.02 -41.94 35.54
CA SER A 96 -36.93 -42.92 35.67
C SER A 96 -35.84 -42.44 36.63
N SER A 97 -36.23 -41.93 37.80
CA SER A 97 -35.30 -41.34 38.77
C SER A 97 -34.33 -42.39 39.33
N PRO A 98 -33.01 -42.14 39.32
CA PRO A 98 -32.02 -43.01 39.97
C PRO A 98 -32.05 -42.89 41.52
N VAL A 99 -32.84 -41.96 42.04
CA VAL A 99 -33.03 -41.68 43.47
C VAL A 99 -34.48 -41.99 43.85
N GLN A 100 -34.78 -42.31 45.11
CA GLN A 100 -36.13 -42.66 45.54
C GLN A 100 -37.14 -41.52 45.28
N GLY A 101 -37.97 -41.70 44.25
CA GLY A 101 -39.05 -40.79 43.89
C GLY A 101 -38.65 -39.74 42.85
N LYS A 102 -39.68 -39.17 42.21
CA LYS A 102 -39.55 -38.06 41.26
C LYS A 102 -39.34 -36.76 42.03
N HIS A 103 -38.25 -36.07 41.76
CA HIS A 103 -38.00 -34.75 42.34
C HIS A 103 -38.61 -33.65 41.47
N ASP A 104 -39.26 -32.69 42.11
CA ASP A 104 -39.72 -31.47 41.45
C ASP A 104 -38.52 -30.54 41.18
N PRO A 105 -38.22 -30.17 39.93
CA PRO A 105 -37.09 -29.29 39.62
C PRO A 105 -37.21 -27.91 40.28
N ILE A 106 -38.41 -27.40 40.54
CA ILE A 106 -38.57 -26.10 41.23
C ILE A 106 -38.09 -26.20 42.68
N ARG A 107 -38.47 -27.29 43.37
CA ARG A 107 -37.98 -27.56 44.72
C ARG A 107 -36.46 -27.73 44.73
N LEU A 108 -35.91 -28.46 43.77
CA LEU A 108 -34.47 -28.66 43.65
C LEU A 108 -33.74 -27.32 43.41
N TYR A 109 -34.29 -26.45 42.56
CA TYR A 109 -33.76 -25.11 42.30
C TYR A 109 -33.70 -24.28 43.58
N ASN A 110 -34.79 -24.25 44.35
CA ASN A 110 -34.85 -23.55 45.63
C ASN A 110 -33.86 -24.12 46.65
N GLU A 111 -33.77 -25.45 46.77
CA GLU A 111 -32.79 -26.10 47.66
C GLU A 111 -31.34 -25.74 47.28
N MET A 112 -31.01 -25.68 45.99
CA MET A 112 -29.66 -25.33 45.54
C MET A 112 -29.34 -23.85 45.72
N SER A 113 -30.35 -22.97 45.64
CA SER A 113 -30.18 -21.53 45.93
C SER A 113 -29.76 -21.26 47.39
N LEU A 114 -29.98 -22.19 48.31
CA LEU A 114 -29.59 -22.09 49.72
C LEU A 114 -28.13 -22.46 49.99
N VAL A 115 -27.39 -22.94 48.98
CA VAL A 115 -25.96 -23.24 49.13
C VAL A 115 -25.20 -21.97 49.49
N SER A 116 -24.46 -22.01 50.61
CA SER A 116 -23.79 -20.83 51.18
C SER A 116 -22.63 -20.30 50.34
N LYS A 117 -21.95 -21.19 49.60
CA LYS A 117 -20.83 -20.82 48.71
C LYS A 117 -21.37 -20.39 47.35
N VAL A 118 -21.11 -19.14 46.97
CA VAL A 118 -21.66 -18.54 45.75
C VAL A 118 -21.30 -19.31 44.47
N VAL A 119 -20.04 -19.69 44.25
CA VAL A 119 -19.61 -20.38 43.01
C VAL A 119 -20.32 -21.73 42.84
N PRO A 120 -20.26 -22.68 43.81
CA PRO A 120 -21.06 -23.90 43.75
C PRO A 120 -22.56 -23.64 43.55
N ARG A 121 -23.13 -22.68 44.30
CA ARG A 121 -24.54 -22.33 44.18
C ARG A 121 -24.91 -21.98 42.75
N VAL A 122 -24.20 -21.03 42.14
CA VAL A 122 -24.58 -20.51 40.82
C VAL A 122 -24.43 -21.55 39.71
N TYR A 123 -23.43 -22.43 39.76
CA TYR A 123 -23.31 -23.54 38.80
C TYR A 123 -24.44 -24.57 38.97
N MET A 124 -24.78 -24.94 40.20
CA MET A 124 -25.86 -25.90 40.48
C MET A 124 -27.23 -25.36 40.07
N ILE A 125 -27.58 -24.11 40.44
CA ILE A 125 -28.84 -23.49 40.00
C ILE A 125 -28.88 -23.28 38.49
N SER A 126 -27.73 -23.07 37.82
CA SER A 126 -27.69 -22.94 36.35
C SER A 126 -28.03 -24.25 35.66
N ILE A 127 -27.50 -25.37 36.16
CA ILE A 127 -27.81 -26.71 35.63
C ILE A 127 -29.31 -27.02 35.80
N ILE A 128 -29.88 -26.73 36.97
CA ILE A 128 -31.31 -26.97 37.23
C ILE A 128 -32.18 -25.98 36.45
N GLY A 129 -31.75 -24.73 36.37
CA GLY A 129 -32.37 -23.67 35.57
C GLY A 129 -32.44 -24.04 34.10
N ARG A 130 -31.38 -24.66 33.55
CA ARG A 130 -31.40 -25.24 32.20
C ARG A 130 -32.52 -26.27 32.04
N ILE A 131 -32.67 -27.20 32.98
CA ILE A 131 -33.74 -28.21 32.95
C ILE A 131 -35.13 -27.54 32.99
N LEU A 132 -35.30 -26.51 33.83
CA LEU A 132 -36.54 -25.75 33.89
C LEU A 132 -36.84 -25.03 32.57
N CYS A 133 -35.84 -24.37 31.98
CA CYS A 133 -35.96 -23.68 30.70
C CYS A 133 -36.30 -24.66 29.56
N GLU A 134 -35.67 -25.84 29.53
CA GLU A 134 -36.01 -26.88 28.55
C GLU A 134 -37.47 -27.32 28.66
N ARG A 135 -38.01 -27.48 29.88
CA ARG A 135 -39.44 -27.81 30.09
C ARG A 135 -40.37 -26.68 29.63
N VAL A 136 -39.98 -25.43 29.86
CA VAL A 136 -40.73 -24.26 29.37
C VAL A 136 -40.73 -24.26 27.83
N GLN A 137 -39.58 -24.50 27.22
CA GLN A 137 -39.43 -24.52 25.76
C GLN A 137 -40.19 -25.69 25.13
N GLU A 138 -40.20 -26.87 25.75
CA GLU A 138 -41.02 -28.01 25.34
C GLU A 138 -42.51 -27.63 25.32
N LYS A 139 -43.02 -26.96 26.37
CA LYS A 139 -44.41 -26.47 26.40
C LYS A 139 -44.69 -25.46 25.28
N ILE A 140 -43.81 -24.48 25.07
CA ILE A 140 -43.94 -23.49 23.98
C ILE A 140 -44.03 -24.21 22.63
N SER A 141 -43.15 -25.20 22.39
CA SER A 141 -43.12 -25.95 21.14
C SER A 141 -44.41 -26.75 20.89
N ILE A 142 -45.02 -27.30 21.94
CA ILE A 142 -46.30 -28.01 21.85
C ILE A 142 -47.42 -27.04 21.43
N ILE A 143 -47.46 -25.84 22.02
CA ILE A 143 -48.45 -24.81 21.67
C ILE A 143 -48.25 -24.34 20.22
N GLN A 144 -47.00 -24.13 19.80
CA GLN A 144 -46.63 -23.66 18.46
C GLN A 144 -46.91 -24.68 17.34
N ARG A 145 -47.04 -25.98 17.63
CA ARG A 145 -47.44 -27.01 16.64
C ARG A 145 -48.89 -26.88 16.15
N SER A 146 -49.70 -26.03 16.78
CA SER A 146 -51.07 -25.78 16.34
C SER A 146 -51.11 -24.98 15.03
N LYS A 147 -51.91 -25.41 14.04
CA LYS A 147 -51.98 -24.80 12.69
C LYS A 147 -52.34 -23.30 12.70
N LYS A 148 -53.03 -22.82 13.73
CA LYS A 148 -53.38 -21.40 13.90
C LYS A 148 -53.45 -21.07 15.39
N LEU A 149 -52.49 -20.28 15.87
CA LEU A 149 -52.42 -19.85 17.27
C LEU A 149 -53.59 -18.93 17.63
N THR A 150 -54.34 -19.29 18.68
CA THR A 150 -55.37 -18.43 19.29
C THR A 150 -54.75 -17.26 20.06
N LYS A 151 -55.52 -16.20 20.32
CA LYS A 151 -55.06 -15.06 21.14
C LYS A 151 -54.60 -15.49 22.55
N SER A 152 -55.32 -16.45 23.15
CA SER A 152 -54.97 -17.04 24.46
C SER A 152 -53.64 -17.77 24.42
N GLN A 153 -53.40 -18.59 23.39
CA GLN A 153 -52.12 -19.32 23.23
C GLN A 153 -50.94 -18.37 22.98
N LYS A 154 -51.15 -17.27 22.23
CA LYS A 154 -50.12 -16.24 22.07
C LYS A 154 -49.75 -15.59 23.42
N GLN A 155 -50.74 -15.28 24.26
CA GLN A 155 -50.50 -14.75 25.60
C GLN A 155 -49.80 -15.75 26.52
N GLU A 156 -50.16 -17.03 26.44
CA GLU A 156 -49.50 -18.11 27.19
C GLU A 156 -48.04 -18.28 26.80
N ILE A 157 -47.72 -18.26 25.49
CA ILE A 157 -46.32 -18.29 25.00
C ILE A 157 -45.53 -17.12 25.58
N VAL A 158 -46.09 -15.90 25.56
CA VAL A 158 -45.41 -14.71 26.12
C VAL A 158 -45.15 -14.87 27.62
N MET A 159 -46.11 -15.41 28.39
CA MET A 159 -45.92 -15.66 29.82
C MET A 159 -44.88 -16.75 30.09
N LEU A 160 -44.84 -17.81 29.28
CA LEU A 160 -43.83 -18.86 29.37
C LEU A 160 -42.43 -18.33 29.04
N GLN A 161 -42.29 -17.55 27.97
CA GLN A 161 -41.02 -16.88 27.62
C GLN A 161 -40.55 -15.95 28.73
N LYS A 162 -41.46 -15.14 29.29
CA LYS A 162 -41.15 -14.31 30.45
C LYS A 162 -40.69 -15.13 31.66
N SER A 163 -41.35 -16.26 31.94
CA SER A 163 -40.93 -17.14 33.04
C SER A 163 -39.54 -17.73 32.81
N GLN A 164 -39.18 -18.04 31.56
CA GLN A 164 -37.83 -18.45 31.20
C GLN A 164 -36.83 -17.32 31.47
N ASP A 165 -37.11 -16.12 30.99
CA ASP A 165 -36.26 -14.94 31.22
C ASP A 165 -36.10 -14.62 32.71
N ASP A 166 -37.18 -14.74 33.50
CA ASP A 166 -37.15 -14.52 34.96
C ASP A 166 -36.20 -15.52 35.66
N ILE A 167 -36.20 -16.80 35.24
CA ILE A 167 -35.28 -17.81 35.78
C ILE A 167 -33.83 -17.44 35.45
N ILE A 168 -33.54 -17.10 34.20
CA ILE A 168 -32.16 -16.81 33.79
C ILE A 168 -31.68 -15.48 34.41
N THR A 169 -32.59 -14.51 34.58
CA THR A 169 -32.34 -13.25 35.28
C THR A 169 -32.04 -13.50 36.75
N ASP A 170 -32.79 -14.38 37.43
CA ASP A 170 -32.50 -14.77 38.81
C ASP A 170 -31.09 -15.40 38.94
N ILE A 171 -30.75 -16.36 38.07
CA ILE A 171 -29.41 -16.98 38.05
C ILE A 171 -28.32 -15.91 37.85
N SER A 172 -28.52 -15.01 36.89
CA SER A 172 -27.60 -13.91 36.60
C SER A 172 -27.49 -12.94 37.78
N SER A 173 -28.58 -12.70 38.52
CA SER A 173 -28.59 -11.87 39.73
C SER A 173 -27.75 -12.52 40.85
N GLN A 174 -27.87 -13.83 41.04
CA GLN A 174 -27.12 -14.57 42.07
C GLN A 174 -25.61 -14.61 41.78
N ALA A 175 -25.21 -14.42 40.53
CA ALA A 175 -23.81 -14.33 40.09
C ALA A 175 -23.07 -13.09 40.62
N HIS A 176 -23.78 -12.01 40.99
CA HIS A 176 -23.18 -10.77 41.49
C HIS A 176 -22.34 -10.95 42.76
N GLY A 177 -22.54 -12.05 43.50
CA GLY A 177 -21.72 -12.38 44.66
C GLY A 177 -20.29 -12.82 44.30
N ILE A 178 -19.98 -13.10 43.03
CA ILE A 178 -18.63 -13.47 42.59
C ILE A 178 -17.81 -12.19 42.36
N GLN A 179 -16.78 -12.00 43.19
CA GLN A 179 -15.92 -10.81 43.12
C GLN A 179 -14.72 -10.99 42.17
N ASN A 180 -14.26 -12.22 41.96
CA ASN A 180 -13.12 -12.50 41.09
C ASN A 180 -13.54 -12.35 39.61
N PRO A 181 -12.91 -11.46 38.82
CA PRO A 181 -13.28 -11.21 37.43
C PRO A 181 -13.15 -12.44 36.54
N ILE A 182 -12.10 -13.24 36.71
CA ILE A 182 -11.86 -14.44 35.89
C ILE A 182 -13.02 -15.43 36.13
N ILE A 183 -13.27 -15.79 37.39
CA ILE A 183 -14.32 -16.76 37.75
C ILE A 183 -15.68 -16.31 37.20
N LEU A 184 -16.01 -15.02 37.34
CA LEU A 184 -17.29 -14.48 36.86
C LEU A 184 -17.38 -14.49 35.33
N ILE A 185 -16.32 -14.10 34.61
CA ILE A 185 -16.29 -14.11 33.15
C ILE A 185 -16.51 -15.53 32.62
N PHE A 186 -15.84 -16.53 33.18
CA PHE A 186 -16.02 -17.94 32.79
C PHE A 186 -17.44 -18.44 33.10
N PHE A 187 -17.98 -18.09 34.26
CA PHE A 187 -19.35 -18.47 34.62
C PHE A 187 -20.40 -17.82 33.71
N ARG A 188 -20.28 -16.52 33.41
CA ARG A 188 -21.20 -15.83 32.51
C ARG A 188 -21.07 -16.33 31.06
N ASN A 189 -19.86 -16.66 30.62
CA ASN A 189 -19.66 -17.33 29.32
C ASN A 189 -20.38 -18.69 29.29
N TYR A 190 -20.33 -19.45 30.38
CA TYR A 190 -21.12 -20.68 30.52
C TYR A 190 -22.63 -20.44 30.44
N LEU A 191 -23.14 -19.38 31.07
CA LEU A 191 -24.56 -19.00 30.96
C LEU A 191 -24.94 -18.68 29.51
N ILE A 192 -24.13 -17.90 28.80
CA ILE A 192 -24.37 -17.55 27.39
C ILE A 192 -24.42 -18.82 26.52
N GLN A 193 -23.50 -19.76 26.71
CA GLN A 193 -23.48 -21.04 26.00
C GLN A 193 -24.68 -21.93 26.35
N THR A 194 -25.21 -21.80 27.56
CA THR A 194 -26.30 -22.64 28.07
C THR A 194 -27.69 -22.12 27.68
N PHE A 195 -27.89 -20.79 27.68
CA PHE A 195 -29.18 -20.14 27.51
C PHE A 195 -29.26 -19.33 26.21
N THR A 196 -29.00 -19.99 25.08
CA THR A 196 -28.93 -19.36 23.74
C THR A 196 -30.25 -18.79 23.22
N SER A 197 -31.38 -19.13 23.84
CA SER A 197 -32.73 -18.74 23.41
C SER A 197 -33.21 -17.38 23.96
N SER A 198 -32.46 -16.74 24.86
CA SER A 198 -32.84 -15.44 25.44
C SER A 198 -31.82 -14.35 25.06
N PRO A 199 -32.06 -13.58 23.99
CA PRO A 199 -31.07 -12.62 23.47
C PRO A 199 -30.80 -11.45 24.43
N ASN A 200 -31.81 -11.00 25.19
CA ASN A 200 -31.64 -9.95 26.19
C ASN A 200 -30.68 -10.39 27.30
N VAL A 201 -30.83 -11.62 27.77
CA VAL A 201 -29.98 -12.14 28.84
C VAL A 201 -28.56 -12.44 28.34
N ILE A 202 -28.39 -12.86 27.09
CA ILE A 202 -27.06 -12.99 26.48
C ILE A 202 -26.37 -11.62 26.44
N PHE A 203 -27.07 -10.59 25.98
CA PHE A 203 -26.54 -9.23 25.89
C PHE A 203 -26.15 -8.65 27.27
N GLU A 204 -27.01 -8.83 28.28
CA GLU A 204 -26.73 -8.42 29.66
C GLU A 204 -25.49 -9.13 30.22
N ASN A 205 -25.36 -10.44 29.98
CA ASN A 205 -24.20 -11.20 30.44
C ASN A 205 -22.91 -10.78 29.75
N LEU A 206 -22.94 -10.50 28.44
CA LEU A 206 -21.80 -9.97 27.69
C LEU A 206 -21.39 -8.57 28.19
N THR A 207 -22.37 -7.72 28.47
CA THR A 207 -22.16 -6.38 29.02
C THR A 207 -21.47 -6.45 30.39
N GLU A 208 -21.95 -7.34 31.27
CA GLU A 208 -21.32 -7.58 32.57
C GLU A 208 -19.91 -8.20 32.43
N MET A 209 -19.71 -9.15 31.52
CA MET A 209 -18.37 -9.67 31.23
C MET A 209 -17.42 -8.55 30.80
N ASN A 210 -17.86 -7.62 29.95
CA ASN A 210 -17.07 -6.47 29.53
C ASN A 210 -16.74 -5.53 30.70
N ARG A 211 -17.71 -5.24 31.57
CA ARG A 211 -17.47 -4.42 32.78
C ARG A 211 -16.44 -5.04 33.71
N PHE A 212 -16.48 -6.35 33.92
CA PHE A 212 -15.49 -7.05 34.75
C PHE A 212 -14.14 -7.17 34.06
N TYR A 213 -14.13 -7.31 32.74
CA TYR A 213 -12.90 -7.25 31.96
C TYR A 213 -12.22 -5.88 32.09
N ALA A 214 -12.96 -4.78 31.95
CA ALA A 214 -12.43 -3.44 32.17
C ALA A 214 -11.82 -3.25 33.57
N ARG A 215 -12.39 -3.90 34.61
CA ARG A 215 -11.83 -3.87 35.97
C ARG A 215 -10.44 -4.50 36.07
N THR A 216 -10.13 -5.50 35.25
CA THR A 216 -8.79 -6.14 35.25
C THR A 216 -7.66 -5.18 34.83
N GLN A 217 -7.99 -4.05 34.20
CA GLN A 217 -7.03 -2.98 33.93
C GLN A 217 -6.39 -2.41 35.20
N PHE A 218 -7.14 -2.41 36.32
CA PHE A 218 -6.71 -1.85 37.59
C PHE A 218 -6.02 -2.86 38.50
N ASP A 219 -5.77 -4.09 38.01
CA ASP A 219 -4.96 -5.05 38.74
C ASP A 219 -3.56 -4.47 38.97
N PRO A 220 -3.08 -4.43 40.23
CA PRO A 220 -1.83 -3.77 40.57
C PRO A 220 -0.64 -4.50 39.94
N ALA A 221 0.17 -3.77 39.19
CA ALA A 221 1.45 -4.22 38.66
C ALA A 221 2.58 -3.37 39.25
N ARG A 222 3.47 -4.00 40.02
CA ARG A 222 4.61 -3.33 40.69
C ARG A 222 5.87 -3.37 39.84
N THR A 223 5.95 -4.30 38.89
CA THR A 223 7.08 -4.45 37.97
C THR A 223 6.62 -4.42 36.52
N ALA A 224 7.52 -4.09 35.59
CA ALA A 224 7.24 -4.15 34.16
C ALA A 224 6.87 -5.58 33.70
N ALA A 225 7.45 -6.61 34.32
CA ALA A 225 7.11 -8.01 34.05
C ALA A 225 5.69 -8.35 34.52
N GLU A 226 5.26 -7.85 35.67
CA GLU A 226 3.87 -7.99 36.15
C GLU A 226 2.88 -7.24 35.25
N ALA A 227 3.25 -6.04 34.77
CA ALA A 227 2.41 -5.28 33.84
C ALA A 227 2.22 -6.03 32.51
N ARG A 228 3.31 -6.61 31.95
CA ARG A 228 3.23 -7.46 30.75
C ARG A 228 2.35 -8.68 30.98
N ARG A 229 2.56 -9.43 32.07
CA ARG A 229 1.71 -10.59 32.41
C ARG A 229 0.24 -10.19 32.53
N ARG A 230 -0.07 -9.05 33.16
CA ARG A 230 -1.45 -8.53 33.24
C ARG A 230 -2.01 -8.29 31.84
N ASP A 231 -1.27 -7.65 30.96
CA ASP A 231 -1.73 -7.32 29.61
C ASP A 231 -1.89 -8.59 28.73
N ASP A 232 -1.04 -9.61 28.90
CA ASP A 232 -1.18 -10.92 28.24
C ASP A 232 -2.47 -11.64 28.67
N ARG A 233 -2.74 -11.67 29.98
CA ARG A 233 -3.97 -12.24 30.55
C ARG A 233 -5.21 -11.51 30.03
N ARG A 234 -5.13 -10.18 29.95
CA ARG A 234 -6.22 -9.34 29.42
C ARG A 234 -6.46 -9.58 27.94
N THR A 235 -5.42 -9.87 27.17
CA THR A 235 -5.56 -10.20 25.75
C THR A 235 -6.35 -11.51 25.56
N PHE A 236 -6.07 -12.53 26.38
CA PHE A 236 -6.83 -13.78 26.36
C PHE A 236 -8.31 -13.60 26.74
N LEU A 237 -8.56 -12.91 27.85
CA LEU A 237 -9.93 -12.65 28.32
C LEU A 237 -10.73 -11.81 27.31
N GLY A 238 -10.11 -10.77 26.76
CA GLY A 238 -10.77 -9.89 25.82
C GLY A 238 -11.09 -10.59 24.49
N LYS A 239 -10.27 -11.55 24.03
CA LYS A 239 -10.64 -12.43 22.90
C LYS A 239 -11.92 -13.21 23.18
N THR A 240 -12.04 -13.80 24.37
CA THR A 240 -13.24 -14.57 24.76
C THR A 240 -14.50 -13.70 24.73
N ILE A 241 -14.40 -12.46 25.22
CA ILE A 241 -15.52 -11.50 25.25
C ILE A 241 -15.85 -11.02 23.84
N ALA A 242 -14.84 -10.69 23.05
CA ALA A 242 -14.97 -10.25 21.67
C ALA A 242 -15.64 -11.32 20.79
N ASP A 243 -15.26 -12.59 20.95
CA ASP A 243 -15.91 -13.73 20.31
C ASP A 243 -17.37 -13.86 20.76
N GLY A 244 -17.66 -13.61 22.05
CA GLY A 244 -19.01 -13.62 22.59
C GLY A 244 -19.92 -12.57 21.92
N PHE A 245 -19.48 -11.31 21.84
CA PHE A 245 -20.22 -10.24 21.17
C PHE A 245 -20.40 -10.50 19.67
N SER A 246 -19.35 -10.98 19.01
CA SER A 246 -19.39 -11.27 17.57
C SER A 246 -20.38 -12.39 17.24
N ASN A 247 -20.34 -13.49 18.00
CA ASN A 247 -21.30 -14.58 17.87
C ASN A 247 -22.74 -14.12 18.17
N PHE A 248 -22.92 -13.23 19.15
CA PHE A 248 -24.24 -12.67 19.45
C PHE A 248 -24.79 -11.83 18.29
N LEU A 249 -23.97 -10.98 17.67
CA LEU A 249 -24.37 -10.19 16.51
C LEU A 249 -24.79 -11.07 15.33
N ILE A 250 -23.98 -12.09 14.99
CA ILE A 250 -24.20 -12.96 13.83
C ILE A 250 -25.42 -13.85 13.99
N ASN A 251 -25.62 -14.42 15.18
CA ASN A 251 -26.73 -15.35 15.43
C ASN A 251 -28.05 -14.64 15.73
N SER A 252 -28.04 -13.32 15.90
CA SER A 252 -29.25 -12.56 16.18
C SER A 252 -30.13 -12.41 14.94
N GLN A 253 -31.40 -12.79 15.05
CA GLN A 253 -32.37 -12.66 13.95
C GLN A 253 -32.68 -11.19 13.60
N ASN A 254 -32.51 -10.27 14.57
CA ASN A 254 -32.76 -8.82 14.43
C ASN A 254 -31.46 -8.02 14.63
N CYS A 255 -30.42 -8.32 13.87
CA CYS A 255 -29.13 -7.66 14.04
C CYS A 255 -29.22 -6.13 13.94
N ALA A 256 -30.07 -5.57 13.07
CA ALA A 256 -30.28 -4.12 12.95
C ALA A 256 -30.75 -3.44 14.25
N GLU A 257 -31.50 -4.15 15.11
CA GLU A 257 -31.96 -3.62 16.41
C GLU A 257 -30.90 -3.78 17.51
N ILE A 258 -30.10 -4.84 17.42
CA ILE A 258 -29.12 -5.23 18.44
C ILE A 258 -27.79 -4.52 18.24
N LEU A 259 -27.38 -4.32 17.00
CA LEU A 259 -26.11 -3.71 16.64
C LEU A 259 -25.92 -2.32 17.28
N PRO A 260 -26.90 -1.38 17.24
CA PRO A 260 -26.76 -0.11 17.93
C PRO A 260 -26.52 -0.26 19.44
N LYS A 261 -27.19 -1.23 20.10
CA LYS A 261 -27.02 -1.49 21.54
C LYS A 261 -25.62 -2.02 21.84
N VAL A 262 -25.11 -2.95 21.02
CA VAL A 262 -23.76 -3.49 21.14
C VAL A 262 -22.71 -2.39 20.92
N LEU A 263 -22.84 -1.59 19.87
CA LEU A 263 -21.90 -0.49 19.60
C LEU A 263 -21.93 0.57 20.70
N GLN A 264 -23.10 0.87 21.26
CA GLN A 264 -23.24 1.77 22.39
C GLN A 264 -22.49 1.25 23.64
N GLU A 265 -22.64 -0.04 23.98
CA GLU A 265 -21.91 -0.63 25.10
C GLU A 265 -20.39 -0.65 24.87
N ILE A 266 -19.96 -0.86 23.63
CA ILE A 266 -18.54 -0.78 23.27
C ILE A 266 -18.03 0.66 23.48
N THR A 267 -18.69 1.66 22.87
CA THR A 267 -18.25 3.06 22.93
C THR A 267 -18.31 3.67 24.33
N GLN A 268 -19.22 3.19 25.18
CA GLN A 268 -19.33 3.61 26.59
C GLN A 268 -18.33 2.92 27.52
N SER A 269 -17.64 1.87 27.08
CA SER A 269 -16.60 1.21 27.86
C SER A 269 -15.47 2.20 28.18
N THR A 270 -14.99 2.26 29.42
CA THR A 270 -13.85 3.11 29.78
C THR A 270 -12.49 2.52 29.38
N ASP A 271 -12.49 1.27 28.92
CA ASP A 271 -11.27 0.51 28.61
C ASP A 271 -11.02 0.44 27.11
N ASN A 272 -10.00 1.17 26.66
CA ASN A 272 -9.61 1.27 25.25
C ASN A 272 -9.25 -0.09 24.64
N LEU A 273 -8.64 -1.00 25.42
CA LEU A 273 -8.26 -2.33 24.90
C LEU A 273 -9.52 -3.17 24.60
N ALA A 274 -10.51 -3.12 25.50
CA ALA A 274 -11.81 -3.77 25.29
C ALA A 274 -12.51 -3.22 24.05
N GLN A 275 -12.53 -1.90 23.89
CA GLN A 275 -13.13 -1.25 22.73
C GLN A 275 -12.54 -1.79 21.42
N VAL A 276 -11.21 -1.79 21.28
CA VAL A 276 -10.55 -2.29 20.07
C VAL A 276 -10.91 -3.75 19.82
N GLN A 277 -10.72 -4.61 20.82
CA GLN A 277 -10.82 -6.06 20.62
C GLN A 277 -12.23 -6.47 20.23
N ILE A 278 -13.23 -5.92 20.92
CA ILE A 278 -14.64 -6.23 20.63
C ILE A 278 -15.04 -5.66 19.28
N LEU A 279 -14.67 -4.41 18.97
CA LEU A 279 -15.04 -3.76 17.71
C LEU A 279 -14.38 -4.44 16.50
N ASN A 280 -13.07 -4.72 16.56
CA ASN A 280 -12.36 -5.43 15.49
C ASN A 280 -12.91 -6.83 15.28
N ALA A 281 -13.20 -7.59 16.35
CA ALA A 281 -13.78 -8.92 16.23
C ALA A 281 -15.19 -8.87 15.61
N ALA A 282 -16.02 -7.91 16.03
CA ALA A 282 -17.36 -7.72 15.48
C ALA A 282 -17.29 -7.50 13.95
N ILE A 283 -16.48 -6.56 13.48
CA ILE A 283 -16.30 -6.29 12.04
C ILE A 283 -15.69 -7.50 11.32
N SER A 284 -14.68 -8.13 11.90
CA SER A 284 -13.99 -9.29 11.32
C SER A 284 -14.94 -10.48 11.09
N GLN A 285 -15.89 -10.72 11.99
CA GLN A 285 -16.80 -11.87 11.89
C GLN A 285 -18.14 -11.54 11.20
N MET A 286 -18.59 -10.28 11.17
CA MET A 286 -19.84 -9.87 10.51
C MET A 286 -19.82 -10.11 9.00
N PRO A 287 -20.87 -10.68 8.37
CA PRO A 287 -20.89 -10.84 6.91
C PRO A 287 -20.97 -9.49 6.18
N VAL A 288 -20.39 -9.41 4.98
CA VAL A 288 -20.34 -8.17 4.15
C VAL A 288 -21.73 -7.57 3.93
N SER A 289 -22.73 -8.42 3.65
CA SER A 289 -24.11 -7.98 3.44
C SER A 289 -24.70 -7.25 4.65
N LEU A 290 -24.36 -7.69 5.85
CA LEU A 290 -24.82 -7.09 7.09
C LEU A 290 -24.09 -5.77 7.41
N ILE A 291 -22.80 -5.70 7.06
CA ILE A 291 -22.01 -4.46 7.17
C ILE A 291 -22.62 -3.40 6.25
N LEU A 292 -22.86 -3.72 4.98
CA LEU A 292 -23.45 -2.78 4.01
C LEU A 292 -24.83 -2.30 4.43
N GLN A 293 -25.70 -3.19 4.94
CA GLN A 293 -27.03 -2.82 5.43
C GLN A 293 -27.01 -1.84 6.61
N ASN A 294 -25.95 -1.84 7.42
CA ASN A 294 -25.82 -1.04 8.64
C ASN A 294 -24.63 -0.08 8.58
N LEU A 295 -24.15 0.25 7.38
CA LEU A 295 -22.86 0.94 7.17
C LEU A 295 -22.81 2.28 7.90
N GLN A 296 -23.83 3.12 7.76
CA GLN A 296 -23.91 4.42 8.43
C GLN A 296 -23.79 4.29 9.95
N ILE A 297 -24.59 3.39 10.55
CA ILE A 297 -24.62 3.18 12.01
C ILE A 297 -23.26 2.67 12.50
N LEU A 298 -22.66 1.72 11.77
CA LEU A 298 -21.34 1.18 12.08
C LEU A 298 -20.27 2.28 12.04
N LEU A 299 -20.20 3.02 10.94
CA LEU A 299 -19.18 4.04 10.73
C LEU A 299 -19.34 5.23 11.67
N ASP A 300 -20.56 5.66 12.00
CA ASP A 300 -20.77 6.73 12.99
C ASP A 300 -20.19 6.37 14.36
N GLN A 301 -20.34 5.10 14.77
CA GLN A 301 -19.82 4.59 16.03
C GLN A 301 -18.30 4.37 15.98
N ILE A 302 -17.79 3.73 14.92
CA ILE A 302 -16.36 3.50 14.71
C ILE A 302 -15.58 4.84 14.71
N THR A 303 -16.16 5.89 14.12
CA THR A 303 -15.51 7.20 13.99
C THR A 303 -15.73 8.13 15.19
N THR A 304 -16.33 7.64 16.29
CA THR A 304 -16.50 8.43 17.50
C THR A 304 -15.19 8.59 18.28
N ASN A 305 -14.27 7.62 18.17
CA ASN A 305 -12.99 7.62 18.85
C ASN A 305 -11.88 7.10 17.93
N ILE A 306 -10.66 7.60 18.09
CA ILE A 306 -9.45 7.22 17.33
C ILE A 306 -9.17 5.71 17.40
N ILE A 307 -9.59 5.08 18.49
CA ILE A 307 -9.48 3.64 18.73
C ILE A 307 -10.17 2.82 17.63
N GLY A 308 -11.20 3.37 16.99
CA GLY A 308 -11.91 2.72 15.89
C GLY A 308 -11.12 2.64 14.58
N THR A 309 -9.90 3.20 14.50
CA THR A 309 -9.11 3.21 13.25
C THR A 309 -8.86 1.82 12.68
N GLY A 310 -8.51 0.84 13.53
CA GLY A 310 -8.31 -0.54 13.07
C GLY A 310 -9.60 -1.15 12.50
N ALA A 311 -10.72 -0.94 13.19
CA ALA A 311 -12.03 -1.44 12.77
C ALA A 311 -12.52 -0.77 11.48
N PHE A 312 -12.25 0.54 11.31
CA PHE A 312 -12.55 1.27 10.08
C PHE A 312 -11.82 0.65 8.90
N LEU A 313 -10.49 0.50 8.99
CA LEU A 313 -9.68 -0.07 7.91
C LEU A 313 -10.12 -1.51 7.57
N GLN A 314 -10.33 -2.36 8.58
CA GLN A 314 -10.86 -3.72 8.37
C GLN A 314 -12.25 -3.72 7.73
N CYS A 315 -13.11 -2.78 8.10
CA CYS A 315 -14.44 -2.64 7.51
C CYS A 315 -14.30 -2.31 6.02
N ILE A 316 -13.45 -1.34 5.67
CA ILE A 316 -13.22 -0.91 4.29
C ILE A 316 -12.63 -2.05 3.46
N GLU A 317 -11.57 -2.70 3.92
CA GLU A 317 -10.95 -3.84 3.23
C GLU A 317 -11.97 -4.94 2.90
N LYS A 318 -12.88 -5.19 3.84
CA LYS A 318 -13.88 -6.25 3.71
C LYS A 318 -15.02 -5.91 2.76
N ILE A 319 -15.44 -4.65 2.69
CA ILE A 319 -16.52 -4.22 1.79
C ILE A 319 -16.03 -3.73 0.43
N TYR A 320 -14.72 -3.52 0.27
CA TYR A 320 -14.07 -2.91 -0.88
C TYR A 320 -14.64 -3.35 -2.25
N GLN A 321 -14.87 -4.65 -2.45
CA GLN A 321 -15.38 -5.20 -3.73
C GLN A 321 -16.89 -4.95 -3.99
N ASN A 322 -17.64 -4.47 -3.00
CA ASN A 322 -19.11 -4.39 -3.00
C ASN A 322 -19.61 -2.97 -2.68
N ILE A 323 -18.77 -1.94 -2.88
CA ILE A 323 -19.14 -0.55 -2.55
C ILE A 323 -19.98 0.03 -3.69
N GLU A 324 -21.21 0.43 -3.35
CA GLU A 324 -22.07 1.23 -4.23
C GLU A 324 -21.77 2.74 -4.08
N GLN A 325 -22.15 3.54 -5.08
CA GLN A 325 -21.88 4.98 -5.12
C GLN A 325 -22.39 5.74 -3.89
N ASN A 326 -23.59 5.40 -3.38
CA ASN A 326 -24.16 6.03 -2.18
C ASN A 326 -23.36 5.68 -0.91
N ASN A 327 -22.77 4.49 -0.87
CA ASN A 327 -21.96 4.04 0.27
C ASN A 327 -20.59 4.72 0.29
N TYR A 328 -20.05 5.11 -0.87
CA TYR A 328 -18.77 5.79 -0.95
C TYR A 328 -18.75 7.14 -0.21
N GLU A 329 -19.78 7.97 -0.41
CA GLU A 329 -19.86 9.27 0.27
C GLU A 329 -19.94 9.13 1.79
N ILE A 330 -20.70 8.13 2.27
CA ILE A 330 -20.80 7.76 3.68
C ILE A 330 -19.42 7.35 4.23
N ILE A 331 -18.70 6.49 3.50
CA ILE A 331 -17.36 6.01 3.85
C ILE A 331 -16.35 7.17 3.91
N CYS A 332 -16.37 8.05 2.92
CA CYS A 332 -15.50 9.21 2.83
C CYS A 332 -15.76 10.20 3.97
N THR A 333 -17.03 10.50 4.25
CA THR A 333 -17.42 11.40 5.36
C THR A 333 -16.95 10.85 6.71
N ALA A 334 -17.17 9.55 6.93
CA ALA A 334 -16.72 8.84 8.12
C ALA A 334 -15.18 8.83 8.24
N GLY A 335 -14.47 8.46 7.16
CA GLY A 335 -13.02 8.43 7.11
C GLY A 335 -12.40 9.79 7.38
N MET A 336 -12.97 10.87 6.82
CA MET A 336 -12.56 12.24 7.10
C MET A 336 -12.75 12.60 8.57
N LYS A 337 -13.92 12.32 9.16
CA LYS A 337 -14.18 12.60 10.58
C LYS A 337 -13.12 11.93 11.46
N LEU A 338 -12.77 10.68 11.16
CA LEU A 338 -11.74 9.94 11.87
C LEU A 338 -10.33 10.50 11.63
N ALA A 339 -9.98 10.86 10.39
CA ALA A 339 -8.71 11.49 10.07
C ALA A 339 -8.55 12.84 10.81
N LYS A 340 -9.59 13.68 10.83
CA LYS A 340 -9.62 14.94 11.60
C LYS A 340 -9.41 14.68 13.10
N LEU A 341 -10.03 13.64 13.68
CA LEU A 341 -9.80 13.26 15.08
C LEU A 341 -8.36 12.83 15.35
N ILE A 342 -7.77 11.99 14.48
CA ILE A 342 -6.37 11.54 14.60
C ILE A 342 -5.42 12.72 14.55
N VAL A 343 -5.57 13.61 13.56
CA VAL A 343 -4.69 14.76 13.40
C VAL A 343 -4.86 15.73 14.58
N ASN A 344 -6.08 16.00 15.03
CA ASN A 344 -6.31 16.85 16.19
C ASN A 344 -5.63 16.28 17.45
N GLN A 345 -5.71 14.97 17.68
CA GLN A 345 -5.04 14.34 18.81
C GLN A 345 -3.52 14.36 18.68
N TYR A 346 -2.96 14.23 17.47
CA TYR A 346 -1.52 14.36 17.23
C TYR A 346 -1.00 15.71 17.73
N TYR A 347 -1.75 16.79 17.50
CA TYR A 347 -1.41 18.14 17.98
C TYR A 347 -1.56 18.33 19.49
N ILE A 348 -2.41 17.54 20.14
CA ILE A 348 -2.64 17.60 21.58
C ILE A 348 -1.58 16.78 22.32
N ASP A 349 -1.43 15.49 21.96
CA ASP A 349 -0.49 14.55 22.56
C ASP A 349 -0.14 13.41 21.58
N GLU A 350 1.00 13.55 20.89
CA GLU A 350 1.55 12.55 19.97
C GLU A 350 1.85 11.20 20.66
N HIS A 351 2.28 11.21 21.92
CA HIS A 351 2.63 10.00 22.66
C HIS A 351 1.37 9.21 23.04
N GLU A 352 0.32 9.89 23.49
CA GLU A 352 -0.98 9.27 23.73
C GLU A 352 -1.56 8.70 22.43
N LEU A 353 -1.50 9.45 21.32
CA LEU A 353 -1.95 8.96 20.03
C LEU A 353 -1.23 7.68 19.62
N THR A 354 0.11 7.66 19.70
CA THR A 354 0.92 6.47 19.38
C THR A 354 0.51 5.26 20.22
N LYS A 355 0.25 5.47 21.51
CA LYS A 355 -0.23 4.42 22.41
C LYS A 355 -1.63 3.92 22.02
N LEU A 356 -2.56 4.80 21.69
CA LEU A 356 -3.93 4.44 21.28
C LEU A 356 -3.94 3.67 19.95
N LEU A 357 -3.12 4.08 18.99
CA LEU A 357 -3.00 3.42 17.70
C LEU A 357 -2.34 2.04 17.81
N ALA A 358 -1.35 1.89 18.70
CA ALA A 358 -0.73 0.61 18.97
C ALA A 358 -1.74 -0.41 19.53
N LEU A 359 -2.74 0.04 20.29
CA LEU A 359 -3.84 -0.82 20.75
C LEU A 359 -4.74 -1.26 19.58
N GLY A 360 -5.00 -0.37 18.61
CA GLY A 360 -5.90 -0.56 17.48
C GLY A 360 -5.54 -1.70 16.51
N GLY A 361 -4.31 -2.22 16.57
CA GLY A 361 -3.86 -3.42 15.87
C GLY A 361 -3.87 -3.38 14.33
N GLY A 362 -4.11 -2.22 13.71
CA GLY A 362 -4.50 -2.14 12.30
C GLY A 362 -3.52 -1.49 11.34
N VAL A 363 -2.63 -0.61 11.81
CA VAL A 363 -1.75 0.13 10.89
C VAL A 363 -0.41 -0.58 10.80
N LYS A 364 -0.36 -1.65 10.00
CA LYS A 364 0.90 -2.33 9.66
C LYS A 364 1.76 -1.52 8.68
N SER A 365 1.19 -0.48 8.09
CA SER A 365 1.91 0.39 7.16
C SER A 365 2.87 1.32 7.91
N ASN A 366 4.01 1.62 7.29
CA ASN A 366 4.90 2.70 7.72
C ASN A 366 4.26 4.10 7.62
N LEU A 367 3.06 4.19 7.04
CA LEU A 367 2.25 5.40 6.91
C LEU A 367 1.60 5.78 8.24
N SER A 368 1.40 7.08 8.45
CA SER A 368 0.56 7.53 9.56
C SER A 368 -0.90 7.08 9.34
N PRO A 369 -1.65 6.79 10.42
CA PRO A 369 -2.98 6.18 10.29
C PRO A 369 -3.99 7.01 9.51
N TRP A 370 -3.93 8.33 9.63
CA TRP A 370 -4.82 9.23 8.91
C TRP A 370 -4.52 9.20 7.40
N ILE A 371 -3.24 9.09 7.02
CA ILE A 371 -2.81 8.85 5.63
C ILE A 371 -3.26 7.48 5.16
N SER A 372 -3.15 6.44 5.99
CA SER A 372 -3.67 5.11 5.63
C SER A 372 -5.15 5.18 5.31
N ILE A 373 -5.97 5.83 6.14
CA ILE A 373 -7.40 6.04 5.88
C ILE A 373 -7.60 6.71 4.52
N LEU A 374 -6.93 7.85 4.27
CA LEU A 374 -7.06 8.58 3.01
C LEU A 374 -6.57 7.75 1.81
N SER A 375 -5.53 6.93 1.98
CA SER A 375 -5.04 5.99 0.97
C SER A 375 -6.11 5.00 0.53
N TYR A 376 -6.80 4.37 1.49
CA TYR A 376 -7.91 3.47 1.16
C TYR A 376 -9.05 4.22 0.47
N LEU A 377 -9.40 5.44 0.92
CA LEU A 377 -10.46 6.23 0.27
C LEU A 377 -10.11 6.58 -1.19
N MET A 378 -8.86 6.95 -1.44
CA MET A 378 -8.34 7.22 -2.79
C MET A 378 -8.35 5.95 -3.64
N GLN A 379 -7.85 4.83 -3.11
CA GLN A 379 -7.82 3.53 -3.81
C GLN A 379 -9.22 3.04 -4.17
N ILE A 380 -10.21 3.23 -3.30
CA ILE A 380 -11.61 2.91 -3.61
C ILE A 380 -12.09 3.76 -4.78
N GLY A 381 -11.87 5.07 -4.72
CA GLY A 381 -12.27 6.01 -5.77
C GLY A 381 -11.68 5.62 -7.12
N THR A 382 -10.38 5.34 -7.16
CA THR A 382 -9.63 5.10 -8.40
C THR A 382 -9.85 3.73 -9.00
N ARG A 383 -9.98 2.69 -8.18
CA ARG A 383 -10.08 1.32 -8.69
C ARG A 383 -11.53 0.88 -8.96
N ILE A 384 -12.51 1.43 -8.24
CA ILE A 384 -13.93 1.13 -8.50
C ILE A 384 -14.48 2.04 -9.60
N TRP A 385 -14.08 3.32 -9.60
CA TRP A 385 -14.52 4.31 -10.58
C TRP A 385 -13.34 5.04 -11.22
N PRO A 386 -12.49 4.33 -12.01
CA PRO A 386 -11.34 4.95 -12.67
C PRO A 386 -11.74 6.12 -13.56
N ASP A 387 -12.96 6.10 -14.10
CA ASP A 387 -13.46 7.12 -15.02
C ASP A 387 -14.07 8.35 -14.33
N ASP A 388 -14.33 8.29 -13.02
CA ASP A 388 -15.04 9.34 -12.28
C ASP A 388 -14.09 10.16 -11.41
N LEU A 389 -13.47 11.18 -12.03
CA LEU A 389 -12.58 12.11 -11.35
C LEU A 389 -13.26 12.90 -10.23
N SER A 390 -14.60 12.97 -10.17
CA SER A 390 -15.29 13.64 -9.08
C SER A 390 -15.08 12.93 -7.73
N LYS A 391 -14.96 11.59 -7.75
CA LYS A 391 -14.71 10.78 -6.53
C LYS A 391 -13.31 11.00 -5.99
N ILE A 392 -12.35 11.06 -6.90
CA ILE A 392 -10.95 11.34 -6.60
C ILE A 392 -10.79 12.77 -6.10
N SER A 393 -11.40 13.74 -6.78
CA SER A 393 -11.42 15.14 -6.34
C SER A 393 -11.99 15.27 -4.94
N PHE A 394 -13.14 14.63 -4.69
CA PHE A 394 -13.75 14.64 -3.36
C PHE A 394 -12.80 14.09 -2.29
N ALA A 395 -12.15 12.95 -2.55
CA ALA A 395 -11.19 12.39 -1.60
C ALA A 395 -9.99 13.33 -1.36
N PHE A 396 -9.50 14.04 -2.38
CA PHE A 396 -8.48 15.08 -2.23
C PHE A 396 -8.94 16.29 -1.43
N ASP A 397 -10.19 16.73 -1.64
CA ASP A 397 -10.77 17.80 -0.83
C ASP A 397 -10.69 17.42 0.65
N LEU A 398 -11.04 16.18 1.02
CA LEU A 398 -10.93 15.70 2.40
C LEU A 398 -9.50 15.76 2.94
N ILE A 399 -8.48 15.47 2.11
CA ILE A 399 -7.07 15.62 2.49
C ILE A 399 -6.79 17.09 2.81
N LEU A 400 -7.21 18.01 1.94
CA LEU A 400 -7.03 19.43 2.16
C LEU A 400 -7.77 19.91 3.41
N GLN A 401 -8.98 19.45 3.69
CA GLN A 401 -9.69 19.83 4.93
C GLN A 401 -8.97 19.34 6.19
N VAL A 402 -8.23 18.23 6.10
CA VAL A 402 -7.42 17.71 7.21
C VAL A 402 -6.16 18.56 7.41
N LEU A 403 -5.53 19.02 6.32
CA LEU A 403 -4.30 19.83 6.34
C LEU A 403 -4.55 21.33 6.58
N TYR A 404 -5.66 21.84 6.06
CA TYR A 404 -6.11 23.23 6.06
C TYR A 404 -7.60 23.31 6.42
N PRO A 405 -7.95 23.19 7.71
CA PRO A 405 -9.36 23.16 8.15
C PRO A 405 -10.17 24.43 7.83
N GLU A 406 -9.49 25.55 7.53
CA GLU A 406 -10.12 26.84 7.21
C GLU A 406 -10.39 27.01 5.70
N MET A 407 -10.05 26.01 4.87
CA MET A 407 -10.06 26.10 3.40
C MET A 407 -11.32 25.54 2.74
N ASP A 408 -12.26 24.94 3.48
CA ASP A 408 -13.38 24.13 2.94
C ASP A 408 -14.13 24.78 1.76
N ASP A 409 -14.31 26.11 1.74
CA ASP A 409 -15.04 26.83 0.69
C ASP A 409 -14.14 27.50 -0.38
N PHE A 410 -12.81 27.48 -0.21
CA PHE A 410 -11.87 28.30 -0.99
C PHE A 410 -10.94 27.50 -1.92
N VAL A 411 -10.99 26.17 -1.91
CA VAL A 411 -10.08 25.32 -2.69
C VAL A 411 -10.04 25.72 -4.18
N ASN A 412 -11.21 25.93 -4.79
CA ASN A 412 -11.30 26.33 -6.20
C ASN A 412 -10.75 27.74 -6.47
N GLU A 413 -11.00 28.70 -5.56
CA GLU A 413 -10.48 30.08 -5.67
C GLU A 413 -8.95 30.12 -5.57
N ILE A 414 -8.38 29.31 -4.66
CA ILE A 414 -6.92 29.17 -4.47
C ILE A 414 -6.30 28.46 -5.67
N ALA A 415 -6.91 27.38 -6.17
CA ALA A 415 -6.42 26.64 -7.32
C ALA A 415 -6.32 27.54 -8.56
N LEU A 416 -7.33 28.38 -8.82
CA LEU A 416 -7.31 29.39 -9.89
C LEU A 416 -6.26 30.49 -9.69
N GLY A 417 -5.95 30.81 -8.42
CA GLY A 417 -4.87 31.72 -8.09
C GLY A 417 -3.49 31.15 -8.41
N ILE A 418 -3.32 29.83 -8.28
CA ILE A 418 -2.09 29.09 -8.56
C ILE A 418 -1.92 28.83 -10.05
N ASP A 419 -2.95 28.28 -10.68
CA ASP A 419 -2.94 27.86 -12.08
C ASP A 419 -4.30 28.18 -12.71
N GLU A 420 -4.29 29.07 -13.71
CA GLU A 420 -5.52 29.55 -14.36
C GLU A 420 -6.26 28.43 -15.12
N ASN A 421 -5.59 27.31 -15.38
CA ASN A 421 -6.14 26.13 -16.03
C ASN A 421 -6.65 25.06 -15.04
N ALA A 422 -6.62 25.30 -13.72
CA ALA A 422 -6.88 24.30 -12.67
C ALA A 422 -8.34 23.80 -12.54
N ILE A 423 -9.17 23.84 -13.60
CA ILE A 423 -10.60 23.48 -13.49
C ILE A 423 -11.13 22.80 -14.76
N CYS A 424 -11.55 21.52 -14.63
CA CYS A 424 -12.27 20.79 -15.69
C CYS A 424 -13.80 20.71 -15.51
N PHE A 425 -14.38 21.15 -14.37
CA PHE A 425 -15.78 20.79 -14.03
C PHE A 425 -16.68 21.91 -13.44
N ILE A 426 -16.28 23.18 -13.46
CA ILE A 426 -17.14 24.28 -12.98
C ILE A 426 -17.87 24.94 -14.16
N GLU A 427 -19.18 25.14 -14.03
CA GLU A 427 -20.02 25.91 -14.96
C GLU A 427 -19.39 27.30 -15.22
N GLU A 428 -19.27 27.72 -16.47
CA GLU A 428 -18.56 28.95 -16.90
C GLU A 428 -19.00 30.21 -16.12
N GLU A 429 -20.28 30.31 -15.76
CA GLU A 429 -20.82 31.43 -14.99
C GLU A 429 -20.23 31.53 -13.57
N LYS A 430 -20.01 30.40 -12.89
CA LYS A 430 -19.40 30.36 -11.55
C LYS A 430 -17.91 30.66 -11.63
N LEU A 431 -17.24 30.18 -12.68
CA LEU A 431 -15.81 30.40 -12.93
C LEU A 431 -15.46 31.90 -13.00
N GLN A 432 -16.30 32.69 -13.68
CA GLN A 432 -16.04 34.11 -13.89
C GLN A 432 -16.11 34.91 -12.58
N SER A 433 -17.03 34.55 -11.69
CA SER A 433 -17.14 35.16 -10.35
C SER A 433 -15.98 34.80 -9.41
N GLN A 434 -15.40 33.60 -9.56
CA GLN A 434 -14.29 33.12 -8.72
C GLN A 434 -12.93 33.68 -9.16
N LYS A 435 -12.73 33.95 -10.46
CA LYS A 435 -11.48 34.55 -10.99
C LYS A 435 -11.16 35.93 -10.40
N GLU A 436 -12.16 36.65 -9.90
CA GLU A 436 -11.98 37.97 -9.28
C GLU A 436 -11.42 37.90 -7.84
N ARG A 437 -11.44 36.71 -7.20
CA ARG A 437 -10.98 36.49 -5.81
C ARG A 437 -9.74 35.59 -5.80
N LYS A 438 -8.57 36.13 -6.17
CA LYS A 438 -7.30 35.40 -5.99
C LYS A 438 -6.91 35.41 -4.51
N MET A 439 -7.03 34.26 -3.83
CA MET A 439 -6.52 34.05 -2.47
C MET A 439 -5.16 33.35 -2.49
N ASN A 440 -4.29 33.63 -1.52
CA ASN A 440 -2.97 32.99 -1.43
C ASN A 440 -3.05 31.78 -0.48
N LEU A 441 -2.43 30.66 -0.84
CA LEU A 441 -2.32 29.49 0.04
C LEU A 441 -1.70 29.82 1.40
N ASN A 442 -0.79 30.79 1.44
CA ASN A 442 -0.14 31.26 2.66
C ASN A 442 -1.07 32.01 3.63
N ASP A 443 -2.28 32.39 3.19
CA ASP A 443 -3.28 33.03 4.03
C ASP A 443 -3.96 32.02 4.99
N PHE A 444 -3.79 30.71 4.74
CA PHE A 444 -4.36 29.62 5.53
C PHE A 444 -3.30 28.95 6.40
N GLY A 445 -3.64 28.65 7.65
CA GLY A 445 -2.73 27.96 8.57
C GLY A 445 -2.48 26.51 8.17
N LYS A 446 -1.35 26.22 7.51
CA LYS A 446 -0.91 24.83 7.24
C LYS A 446 -0.62 24.12 8.56
N ARG A 447 -1.27 22.99 8.79
CA ARG A 447 -0.88 22.05 9.84
C ARG A 447 0.52 21.49 9.56
N LYS A 448 1.43 21.59 10.52
CA LYS A 448 2.76 20.96 10.48
C LYS A 448 2.65 19.45 10.27
N MET A 449 3.36 18.95 9.28
CA MET A 449 3.44 17.51 8.99
C MET A 449 4.81 16.98 9.38
N SER A 450 4.88 15.68 9.68
CA SER A 450 6.18 15.02 9.75
C SER A 450 6.75 14.87 8.33
N GLY A 451 8.07 14.83 8.17
CA GLY A 451 8.67 14.60 6.85
C GLY A 451 8.25 13.26 6.22
N LYS A 452 7.88 12.26 7.04
CA LYS A 452 7.32 10.99 6.55
C LYS A 452 5.92 11.15 5.98
N ASP A 453 5.10 12.01 6.57
CA ASP A 453 3.76 12.30 6.10
C ASP A 453 3.79 13.01 4.74
N GLU A 454 4.75 13.93 4.53
CA GLU A 454 4.90 14.62 3.24
C GLU A 454 5.25 13.65 2.10
N ILE A 455 6.18 12.71 2.33
CA ILE A 455 6.50 11.64 1.36
C ILE A 455 5.25 10.81 1.08
N SER A 456 4.50 10.48 2.12
CA SER A 456 3.31 9.65 2.01
C SER A 456 2.19 10.37 1.24
N ILE A 457 2.07 11.70 1.35
CA ILE A 457 1.13 12.50 0.55
C ILE A 457 1.51 12.46 -0.93
N ILE A 458 2.80 12.51 -1.27
CA ILE A 458 3.22 12.35 -2.66
C ILE A 458 2.81 10.97 -3.17
N GLN A 459 3.00 9.92 -2.37
CA GLN A 459 2.55 8.57 -2.73
C GLN A 459 1.02 8.50 -2.89
N LEU A 460 0.25 9.20 -2.06
CA LEU A 460 -1.21 9.35 -2.22
C LEU A 460 -1.60 10.08 -3.52
N MET A 461 -0.81 11.08 -3.92
CA MET A 461 -1.00 11.85 -5.15
C MET A 461 -0.59 11.08 -6.41
N VAL A 462 0.36 10.16 -6.31
CA VAL A 462 0.85 9.36 -7.45
C VAL A 462 0.07 8.05 -7.59
N GLY A 463 -0.31 7.40 -6.48
CA GLY A 463 -0.96 6.09 -6.48
C GLY A 463 -2.18 5.96 -7.40
N PRO A 464 -3.06 6.97 -7.52
CA PRO A 464 -4.16 6.98 -8.48
C PRO A 464 -3.74 6.81 -9.94
N LEU A 465 -2.58 7.36 -10.33
CA LEU A 465 -2.15 7.43 -11.74
C LEU A 465 -2.00 6.04 -12.38
N SER A 466 -1.64 5.01 -11.61
CA SER A 466 -1.49 3.65 -12.13
C SER A 466 -2.81 2.95 -12.47
N TYR A 467 -3.95 3.52 -12.05
CA TYR A 467 -5.29 2.95 -12.27
C TYR A 467 -6.15 3.79 -13.19
N LEU A 468 -5.70 4.99 -13.55
CA LEU A 468 -6.44 5.90 -14.42
C LEU A 468 -6.20 5.57 -15.89
N ASP A 469 -7.24 5.74 -16.69
CA ASP A 469 -7.10 5.78 -18.14
C ASP A 469 -6.20 6.95 -18.57
N ALA A 470 -5.44 6.74 -19.65
CA ALA A 470 -4.46 7.71 -20.13
C ALA A 470 -5.08 9.10 -20.41
N SER A 471 -6.33 9.12 -20.87
CA SER A 471 -7.09 10.35 -21.16
C SER A 471 -7.42 11.17 -19.91
N LEU A 472 -7.43 10.55 -18.73
CA LEU A 472 -7.85 11.16 -17.46
C LEU A 472 -6.68 11.65 -16.60
N ILE A 473 -5.45 11.25 -16.91
CA ILE A 473 -4.26 11.60 -16.12
C ILE A 473 -3.99 13.10 -16.10
N VAL A 474 -4.14 13.77 -17.24
CA VAL A 474 -3.94 15.22 -17.28
C VAL A 474 -5.10 15.94 -16.57
N PRO A 475 -6.39 15.68 -16.87
CA PRO A 475 -7.49 16.21 -16.07
C PRO A 475 -7.35 15.97 -14.56
N TYR A 476 -6.86 14.80 -14.15
CA TYR A 476 -6.54 14.47 -12.76
C TYR A 476 -5.51 15.43 -12.16
N CYS A 477 -4.42 15.70 -12.87
CA CYS A 477 -3.37 16.62 -12.42
C CYS A 477 -3.87 18.09 -12.34
N MET A 478 -4.95 18.41 -13.04
CA MET A 478 -5.59 19.73 -13.04
C MET A 478 -6.77 19.82 -12.08
N LEU A 479 -7.07 18.79 -11.28
CA LEU A 479 -8.09 18.89 -10.24
C LEU A 479 -7.69 19.99 -9.25
N ALA A 480 -8.62 20.88 -8.92
CA ALA A 480 -8.38 21.99 -8.01
C ALA A 480 -7.68 21.56 -6.70
N PRO A 481 -8.14 20.52 -5.98
CA PRO A 481 -7.47 20.12 -4.76
C PRO A 481 -6.09 19.49 -4.98
N MET A 482 -5.87 18.85 -6.14
CA MET A 482 -4.57 18.30 -6.53
C MET A 482 -3.53 19.41 -6.78
N VAL A 483 -3.95 20.49 -7.44
CA VAL A 483 -3.10 21.67 -7.69
C VAL A 483 -2.70 22.34 -6.37
N VAL A 484 -3.65 22.53 -5.46
CA VAL A 484 -3.39 23.10 -4.13
C VAL A 484 -2.45 22.19 -3.31
N LEU A 485 -2.70 20.87 -3.30
CA LEU A 485 -1.83 19.92 -2.61
C LEU A 485 -0.40 19.92 -3.17
N ARG A 486 -0.25 19.93 -4.50
CA ARG A 486 1.05 20.01 -5.17
C ARG A 486 1.80 21.28 -4.77
N GLU A 487 1.13 22.42 -4.68
CA GLU A 487 1.80 23.65 -4.27
C GLU A 487 2.13 23.70 -2.78
N SER A 488 1.38 22.95 -1.96
CA SER A 488 1.55 22.90 -0.51
C SER A 488 2.77 22.11 -0.02
N VAL A 489 3.34 21.23 -0.85
CA VAL A 489 4.52 20.43 -0.50
C VAL A 489 5.82 21.20 -0.75
N GLU A 490 6.88 20.83 -0.06
CA GLU A 490 8.20 21.45 -0.23
C GLU A 490 8.76 21.26 -1.65
N LYS A 491 9.63 22.18 -2.10
CA LYS A 491 10.17 22.16 -3.47
C LYS A 491 10.84 20.83 -3.84
N GLU A 492 11.61 20.23 -2.93
CA GLU A 492 12.27 18.93 -3.15
C GLU A 492 11.24 17.82 -3.37
N ARG A 493 10.14 17.85 -2.63
CA ARG A 493 9.02 16.90 -2.74
C ARG A 493 8.21 17.11 -4.02
N LYS A 494 8.09 18.34 -4.52
CA LYS A 494 7.49 18.61 -5.84
C LYS A 494 8.28 17.89 -6.95
N ILE A 495 9.61 17.84 -6.85
CA ILE A 495 10.44 17.13 -7.84
C ILE A 495 10.12 15.64 -7.83
N GLU A 496 10.04 15.00 -6.65
CA GLU A 496 9.68 13.57 -6.53
C GLU A 496 8.31 13.29 -7.15
N PHE A 497 7.30 14.11 -6.86
CA PHE A 497 5.98 14.01 -7.49
C PHE A 497 6.07 14.11 -9.02
N CYS A 498 6.79 15.10 -9.55
CA CYS A 498 6.92 15.30 -10.99
C CYS A 498 7.67 14.15 -11.67
N VAL A 499 8.70 13.59 -11.03
CA VAL A 499 9.43 12.42 -11.54
C VAL A 499 8.49 11.22 -11.66
N GLU A 500 7.70 10.94 -10.63
CA GLU A 500 6.77 9.81 -10.67
C GLU A 500 5.63 10.03 -11.67
N LEU A 501 5.07 11.24 -11.74
CA LEU A 501 4.10 11.60 -12.78
C LEU A 501 4.68 11.40 -14.19
N ALA A 502 5.91 11.87 -14.43
CA ALA A 502 6.59 11.72 -15.71
C ALA A 502 6.77 10.23 -16.07
N LYS A 503 7.22 9.39 -15.12
CA LYS A 503 7.35 7.95 -15.34
C LYS A 503 6.03 7.30 -15.72
N GLN A 504 4.93 7.64 -15.03
CA GLN A 504 3.61 7.10 -15.35
C GLN A 504 3.17 7.51 -16.76
N ILE A 505 3.36 8.78 -17.13
CA ILE A 505 3.05 9.25 -18.49
C ILE A 505 3.94 8.56 -19.54
N ILE A 506 5.22 8.32 -19.25
CA ILE A 506 6.15 7.66 -20.17
C ILE A 506 5.74 6.22 -20.47
N ILE A 507 5.25 5.50 -19.45
CA ILE A 507 4.77 4.12 -19.58
C ILE A 507 3.53 4.05 -20.48
N LEU A 508 2.73 5.11 -20.54
CA LEU A 508 1.53 5.13 -21.36
C LEU A 508 1.90 5.26 -22.84
N ASN A 509 1.42 4.31 -23.62
CA ASN A 509 1.50 4.36 -25.07
C ASN A 509 0.28 5.11 -25.60
N LEU A 510 0.36 6.44 -25.63
CA LEU A 510 -0.55 7.24 -26.44
C LEU A 510 -0.23 6.93 -27.91
N THR A 511 -1.22 6.45 -28.66
CA THR A 511 -1.04 6.15 -30.09
C THR A 511 -1.14 7.43 -30.92
N ASP A 512 -0.34 7.55 -31.98
CA ASP A 512 -0.39 8.71 -32.88
C ASP A 512 -1.77 8.86 -33.58
N GLU A 513 -2.57 7.78 -33.63
CA GLU A 513 -3.91 7.78 -34.24
C GLU A 513 -4.93 8.55 -33.39
N ASP A 514 -4.87 8.44 -32.06
CA ASP A 514 -5.75 9.17 -31.14
C ASP A 514 -5.53 10.69 -31.25
N PHE A 515 -4.26 11.09 -31.46
CA PHE A 515 -3.88 12.49 -31.61
C PHE A 515 -4.57 13.18 -32.79
N LEU A 516 -4.68 12.49 -33.94
CA LEU A 516 -5.25 13.06 -35.15
C LEU A 516 -6.75 13.38 -35.01
N VAL A 517 -7.45 12.73 -34.08
CA VAL A 517 -8.89 12.94 -33.86
C VAL A 517 -9.15 14.14 -32.95
N GLN A 518 -8.28 14.42 -31.98
CA GLN A 518 -8.49 15.44 -30.94
C GLN A 518 -7.26 16.34 -30.71
N GLN A 519 -6.68 16.88 -31.78
CA GLN A 519 -5.45 17.68 -31.74
C GLN A 519 -5.44 18.75 -30.64
N GLU A 520 -6.46 19.61 -30.57
CA GLU A 520 -6.52 20.71 -29.60
C GLU A 520 -6.51 20.23 -28.14
N ALA A 521 -7.21 19.13 -27.84
CA ALA A 521 -7.24 18.55 -26.50
C ALA A 521 -5.85 18.04 -26.10
N HIS A 522 -5.16 17.34 -27.00
CA HIS A 522 -3.81 16.82 -26.76
C HIS A 522 -2.75 17.93 -26.67
N GLU A 523 -2.86 19.00 -27.45
CA GLU A 523 -1.97 20.16 -27.33
C GLU A 523 -2.13 20.84 -25.96
N ASN A 524 -3.38 21.02 -25.50
CA ASN A 524 -3.65 21.55 -24.16
C ASN A 524 -3.15 20.61 -23.06
N GLN A 525 -3.32 19.30 -23.25
CA GLN A 525 -2.80 18.30 -22.31
C GLN A 525 -1.27 18.37 -22.19
N GLY A 526 -0.56 18.38 -23.31
CA GLY A 526 0.90 18.46 -23.31
C GLY A 526 1.42 19.76 -22.72
N ARG A 527 0.74 20.89 -22.99
CA ARG A 527 1.05 22.17 -22.33
C ARG A 527 0.95 22.06 -20.81
N ASN A 528 -0.14 21.49 -20.29
CA ASN A 528 -0.33 21.33 -18.85
C ASN A 528 0.73 20.40 -18.25
N VAL A 529 1.01 19.26 -18.89
CA VAL A 529 2.05 18.31 -18.43
C VAL A 529 3.42 19.00 -18.35
N VAL A 530 3.79 19.79 -19.36
CA VAL A 530 5.06 20.54 -19.34
C VAL A 530 5.09 21.61 -18.27
N GLN A 531 3.99 22.33 -18.05
CA GLN A 531 3.93 23.33 -16.98
C GLN A 531 4.18 22.67 -15.61
N ILE A 532 3.53 21.53 -15.36
CA ILE A 532 3.66 20.76 -14.11
C ILE A 532 5.09 20.22 -13.96
N CYS A 533 5.63 19.57 -15.00
CA CYS A 533 6.93 18.93 -14.96
C CYS A 533 8.10 19.87 -15.27
N SER A 534 7.87 21.18 -15.43
CA SER A 534 8.90 22.16 -15.79
C SER A 534 10.06 22.19 -14.81
N ILE A 535 9.82 21.88 -13.53
CA ILE A 535 10.89 21.77 -12.52
C ILE A 535 11.92 20.68 -12.86
N LEU A 536 11.53 19.64 -13.59
CA LEU A 536 12.41 18.56 -14.00
C LEU A 536 13.46 19.00 -15.02
N THR A 537 13.24 20.10 -15.73
CA THR A 537 14.21 20.65 -16.70
C THR A 537 15.58 20.89 -16.07
N THR A 538 15.62 21.25 -14.78
CA THR A 538 16.87 21.54 -14.05
C THR A 538 17.36 20.37 -13.21
N SER A 539 16.45 19.54 -12.66
CA SER A 539 16.82 18.46 -11.73
C SER A 539 17.01 17.10 -12.41
N HIS A 540 16.22 16.77 -13.43
CA HIS A 540 16.11 15.44 -14.04
C HIS A 540 15.84 15.59 -15.55
N SER A 541 16.73 16.30 -16.25
CA SER A 541 16.58 16.67 -17.66
C SER A 541 16.34 15.50 -18.59
N PHE A 542 16.99 14.36 -18.36
CA PHE A 542 16.81 13.15 -19.14
C PHE A 542 15.38 12.58 -19.04
N ILE A 543 14.80 12.52 -17.84
CA ILE A 543 13.41 12.06 -17.64
C ILE A 543 12.45 13.03 -18.33
N PHE A 544 12.71 14.34 -18.21
CA PHE A 544 11.92 15.34 -18.91
C PHE A 544 12.00 15.19 -20.44
N ALA A 545 13.17 14.89 -20.98
CA ALA A 545 13.36 14.62 -22.41
C ALA A 545 12.56 13.38 -22.87
N GLN A 546 12.56 12.30 -22.09
CA GLN A 546 11.72 11.13 -22.37
C GLN A 546 10.22 11.47 -22.34
N LEU A 547 9.79 12.29 -21.39
CA LEU A 547 8.42 12.77 -21.29
C LEU A 547 8.01 13.58 -22.54
N LEU A 548 8.90 14.43 -23.07
CA LEU A 548 8.62 15.22 -24.28
C LEU A 548 8.23 14.33 -25.46
N HIS A 549 8.90 13.20 -25.65
CA HIS A 549 8.58 12.26 -26.73
C HIS A 549 7.15 11.70 -26.65
N LYS A 550 6.53 11.71 -25.48
CA LYS A 550 5.22 11.10 -25.20
C LYS A 550 4.07 12.09 -25.21
N ILE A 551 4.34 13.39 -25.23
CA ILE A 551 3.32 14.45 -25.23
C ILE A 551 3.26 15.15 -26.59
N HIS A 552 2.09 15.67 -26.95
CA HIS A 552 1.90 16.54 -28.13
C HIS A 552 1.78 18.01 -27.72
N GLY A 553 1.69 18.94 -28.69
CA GLY A 553 1.70 20.38 -28.40
C GLY A 553 3.10 20.93 -28.21
N SER A 554 4.06 20.37 -28.95
CA SER A 554 5.48 20.77 -28.91
C SER A 554 5.71 22.26 -29.14
N LYS A 555 4.84 22.97 -29.87
CA LYS A 555 4.92 24.42 -30.04
C LYS A 555 4.73 25.18 -28.73
N GLN A 556 3.73 24.80 -27.94
CA GLN A 556 3.47 25.41 -26.64
C GLN A 556 4.61 25.07 -25.67
N VAL A 557 5.14 23.84 -25.73
CA VAL A 557 6.34 23.43 -24.97
C VAL A 557 7.54 24.29 -25.33
N TYR A 558 7.81 24.46 -26.63
CA TYR A 558 8.88 25.32 -27.13
C TYR A 558 8.69 26.76 -26.64
N GLN A 559 7.49 27.33 -26.78
CA GLN A 559 7.20 28.67 -26.27
C GLN A 559 7.38 28.78 -24.76
N LEU A 560 7.01 27.76 -23.99
CA LEU A 560 7.24 27.74 -22.55
C LEU A 560 8.74 27.76 -22.27
N LEU A 561 9.52 26.84 -22.84
CA LEU A 561 10.97 26.79 -22.59
C LEU A 561 11.69 28.08 -22.99
N ILE A 562 11.20 28.81 -24.00
CA ILE A 562 11.78 30.07 -24.46
C ILE A 562 11.34 31.27 -23.63
N ASN A 563 10.05 31.37 -23.33
CA ASN A 563 9.48 32.56 -22.70
C ASN A 563 9.60 32.53 -21.17
N SER A 564 9.84 31.36 -20.55
CA SER A 564 9.68 31.17 -19.10
C SER A 564 10.86 31.59 -18.22
N GLU A 565 11.85 32.33 -18.73
CA GLU A 565 13.10 32.61 -18.01
C GLU A 565 13.84 31.33 -17.52
N ILE A 566 13.46 30.13 -17.98
CA ILE A 566 14.11 28.88 -17.61
C ILE A 566 15.48 28.81 -18.30
N ILE A 567 16.52 29.07 -17.53
CA ILE A 567 17.91 28.89 -17.96
C ILE A 567 18.24 27.40 -17.87
N LEU A 568 18.27 26.72 -19.02
CA LEU A 568 18.73 25.34 -19.10
C LEU A 568 20.23 25.26 -18.82
N SER A 569 20.64 24.35 -17.94
CA SER A 569 22.05 24.00 -17.80
C SER A 569 22.57 23.38 -19.09
N GLU A 570 23.89 23.33 -19.26
CA GLU A 570 24.51 22.69 -20.43
C GLU A 570 24.06 21.23 -20.58
N THR A 571 24.04 20.48 -19.48
CA THR A 571 23.55 19.10 -19.40
C THR A 571 22.07 18.98 -19.73
N ALA A 572 21.24 19.89 -19.21
CA ALA A 572 19.81 19.88 -19.51
C ALA A 572 19.54 20.19 -20.98
N SER A 573 20.29 21.11 -21.56
CA SER A 573 20.19 21.44 -22.97
C SER A 573 20.55 20.25 -23.87
N THR A 574 21.61 19.50 -23.53
CA THR A 574 22.01 18.31 -24.30
C THR A 574 20.98 17.19 -24.27
N ASP A 575 20.26 17.04 -23.16
CA ASP A 575 19.23 16.01 -23.01
C ASP A 575 17.90 16.43 -23.67
N ILE A 576 17.46 17.66 -23.40
CA ILE A 576 16.11 18.13 -23.74
C ILE A 576 16.01 18.57 -25.21
N THR A 577 17.03 19.23 -25.75
CA THR A 577 16.96 19.80 -27.10
C THR A 577 16.72 18.76 -28.20
N PRO A 578 17.36 17.58 -28.20
CA PRO A 578 17.08 16.54 -29.19
C PRO A 578 15.63 16.03 -29.12
N ALA A 579 15.11 15.85 -27.90
CA ALA A 579 13.73 15.40 -27.71
C ALA A 579 12.72 16.45 -28.18
N LEU A 580 12.95 17.71 -27.81
CA LEU A 580 12.16 18.84 -28.27
C LEU A 580 12.21 19.00 -29.80
N PHE A 581 13.38 18.81 -30.39
CA PHE A 581 13.57 18.89 -31.84
C PHE A 581 12.73 17.85 -32.59
N PHE A 582 12.80 16.58 -32.18
CA PHE A 582 12.03 15.52 -32.82
C PHE A 582 10.53 15.65 -32.59
N THR A 583 10.10 16.11 -31.42
CA THR A 583 8.68 16.33 -31.12
C THR A 583 8.11 17.50 -31.92
N LEU A 584 8.87 18.59 -32.10
CA LEU A 584 8.52 19.69 -32.99
C LEU A 584 8.38 19.23 -34.45
N LEU A 585 9.29 18.37 -34.92
CA LEU A 585 9.18 17.80 -36.28
C LEU A 585 7.96 16.88 -36.42
N ARG A 586 7.71 16.01 -35.44
CA ARG A 586 6.53 15.13 -35.42
C ARG A 586 5.24 15.93 -35.53
N ASP A 587 5.15 17.06 -34.82
CA ASP A 587 3.97 17.93 -34.81
C ASP A 587 3.97 18.98 -35.96
N ASN A 588 4.85 18.85 -36.96
CA ASN A 588 4.98 19.72 -38.15
C ASN A 588 5.43 21.18 -37.90
N TYR A 589 6.21 21.43 -36.83
CA TYR A 589 6.80 22.74 -36.51
C TYR A 589 8.29 22.82 -36.89
N ALA A 590 8.59 22.68 -38.19
CA ALA A 590 9.97 22.59 -38.69
C ALA A 590 10.82 23.85 -38.43
N SER A 591 10.23 25.05 -38.47
CA SER A 591 10.93 26.30 -38.15
C SER A 591 11.36 26.35 -36.70
N GLU A 592 10.45 26.05 -35.78
CA GLU A 592 10.70 26.02 -34.35
C GLU A 592 11.71 24.92 -34.00
N ALA A 593 11.66 23.76 -34.67
CA ALA A 593 12.68 22.71 -34.54
C ALA A 593 14.07 23.23 -34.91
N LEU A 594 14.20 23.95 -36.03
CA LEU A 594 15.49 24.55 -36.40
C LEU A 594 15.98 25.55 -35.34
N PHE A 595 15.08 26.40 -34.82
CA PHE A 595 15.44 27.34 -33.78
C PHE A 595 15.79 26.66 -32.46
N SER A 596 15.22 25.50 -32.15
CA SER A 596 15.53 24.79 -30.90
C SER A 596 16.98 24.30 -30.87
N LEU A 597 17.61 24.05 -32.02
CA LEU A 597 19.02 23.66 -32.07
C LEU A 597 19.99 24.73 -31.55
N ASN A 598 19.56 26.00 -31.51
CA ASN A 598 20.37 27.09 -30.94
C ASN A 598 20.59 26.95 -29.44
N TYR A 599 19.80 26.12 -28.76
CA TYR A 599 19.99 25.83 -27.33
C TYR A 599 21.13 24.84 -27.09
N LEU A 600 21.48 24.00 -28.07
CA LEU A 600 22.60 23.06 -27.90
C LEU A 600 23.91 23.83 -27.72
N PRO A 601 24.78 23.38 -26.79
CA PRO A 601 26.10 23.97 -26.64
C PRO A 601 26.86 23.88 -27.97
N SER A 602 27.53 24.97 -28.37
CA SER A 602 28.26 25.04 -29.64
C SER A 602 29.36 23.98 -29.77
N GLN A 603 29.76 23.35 -28.66
CA GLN A 603 30.73 22.27 -28.62
C GLN A 603 30.14 20.93 -29.12
N ASN A 604 28.82 20.77 -29.14
CA ASN A 604 28.14 19.53 -29.51
C ASN A 604 27.74 19.49 -30.99
N VAL A 605 28.70 19.83 -31.86
CA VAL A 605 28.50 19.95 -33.32
C VAL A 605 28.00 18.63 -33.93
N GLN A 606 28.48 17.49 -33.42
CA GLN A 606 28.08 16.18 -33.92
C GLN A 606 26.59 15.92 -33.78
N GLN A 607 26.01 16.27 -32.63
CA GLN A 607 24.58 16.10 -32.40
C GLN A 607 23.77 17.08 -33.25
N ILE A 608 24.21 18.33 -33.41
CA ILE A 608 23.55 19.31 -34.28
C ILE A 608 23.51 18.84 -35.75
N VAL A 609 24.63 18.33 -36.26
CA VAL A 609 24.74 17.77 -37.62
C VAL A 609 23.81 16.56 -37.75
N PHE A 610 23.84 15.64 -36.78
CA PHE A 610 22.99 14.46 -36.77
C PHE A 610 21.50 14.81 -36.82
N LEU A 611 21.04 15.71 -35.94
CA LEU A 611 19.64 16.11 -35.84
C LEU A 611 19.15 16.78 -37.13
N ASN A 612 19.91 17.72 -37.69
CA ASN A 612 19.56 18.35 -38.96
C ASN A 612 19.46 17.33 -40.10
N LEU A 613 20.41 16.40 -40.22
CA LEU A 613 20.36 15.39 -41.28
C LEU A 613 19.18 14.42 -41.10
N GLN A 614 18.86 14.04 -39.86
CA GLN A 614 17.70 13.21 -39.57
C GLN A 614 16.38 13.95 -39.87
N ALA A 615 16.31 15.26 -39.63
CA ALA A 615 15.16 16.08 -39.96
C ALA A 615 14.99 16.30 -41.46
N ALA A 616 16.10 16.45 -42.20
CA ALA A 616 16.08 16.57 -43.65
C ALA A 616 15.39 15.37 -44.32
N ARG A 617 15.51 14.19 -43.70
CA ARG A 617 14.82 12.95 -44.13
C ARG A 617 13.31 12.97 -43.86
N LEU A 618 12.87 13.64 -42.79
CA LEU A 618 11.48 13.61 -42.31
C LEU A 618 10.65 14.82 -42.78
N SER A 619 11.30 15.93 -43.13
CA SER A 619 10.66 17.19 -43.50
C SER A 619 10.67 17.44 -45.01
N ALA A 620 9.66 18.18 -45.50
CA ALA A 620 9.63 18.68 -46.87
C ALA A 620 10.70 19.76 -47.13
N ASP A 621 11.25 20.39 -46.09
CA ASP A 621 12.29 21.43 -46.19
C ASP A 621 13.72 20.85 -46.10
N THR A 622 13.94 19.74 -46.81
CA THR A 622 15.18 18.94 -46.79
C THR A 622 16.43 19.80 -46.95
N PHE A 623 16.40 20.79 -47.85
CA PHE A 623 17.55 21.62 -48.16
C PHE A 623 18.00 22.51 -47.01
N ASN A 624 17.06 23.19 -46.33
CA ASN A 624 17.43 24.10 -45.25
C ASN A 624 18.05 23.34 -44.07
N PHE A 625 17.57 22.14 -43.76
CA PHE A 625 18.19 21.28 -42.75
C PHE A 625 19.60 20.84 -43.17
N ILE A 626 19.80 20.41 -44.42
CA ILE A 626 21.14 20.05 -44.92
C ILE A 626 22.08 21.26 -44.88
N ARG A 627 21.60 22.45 -45.27
CA ARG A 627 22.36 23.70 -45.21
C ARG A 627 22.81 24.01 -43.78
N ASN A 628 21.91 23.92 -42.82
CA ASN A 628 22.22 24.19 -41.41
C ASN A 628 23.17 23.14 -40.83
N ALA A 629 23.07 21.87 -41.26
CA ALA A 629 24.05 20.85 -40.92
C ALA A 629 25.45 21.26 -41.41
N PHE A 630 25.58 21.75 -42.65
CA PHE A 630 26.85 22.24 -43.18
C PHE A 630 27.38 23.45 -42.42
N GLU A 631 26.52 24.41 -42.07
CA GLU A 631 26.91 25.57 -41.27
C GLU A 631 27.46 25.14 -39.89
N ALA A 632 26.81 24.18 -39.23
CA ALA A 632 27.30 23.60 -37.99
C ALA A 632 28.66 22.88 -38.18
N PHE A 633 28.80 22.09 -39.25
CA PHE A 633 30.06 21.42 -39.59
C PHE A 633 31.20 22.41 -39.84
N GLU A 634 30.94 23.51 -40.56
CA GLU A 634 31.93 24.53 -40.89
C GLU A 634 32.45 25.27 -39.64
N ILE A 635 31.66 25.30 -38.56
CA ILE A 635 32.05 25.86 -37.25
C ILE A 635 32.84 24.83 -36.40
N CYS A 636 32.89 23.55 -36.79
CA CYS A 636 33.59 22.50 -36.04
C CYS A 636 35.11 22.75 -35.98
N ALA A 637 35.59 23.20 -34.82
CA ALA A 637 37.01 23.43 -34.56
C ALA A 637 37.80 22.15 -34.21
N ILE A 638 37.10 21.07 -33.81
CA ILE A 638 37.72 19.82 -33.35
C ILE A 638 38.08 18.95 -34.55
N SER A 639 39.36 18.98 -34.93
CA SER A 639 39.88 18.31 -36.13
C SER A 639 39.62 16.80 -36.18
N SER A 640 39.60 16.12 -35.02
CA SER A 640 39.35 14.67 -34.92
C SER A 640 37.91 14.27 -35.21
N GLN A 641 36.93 15.18 -35.04
CA GLN A 641 35.52 14.89 -35.28
C GLN A 641 35.13 15.09 -36.75
N GLN A 642 35.83 15.96 -37.49
CA GLN A 642 35.40 16.38 -38.82
C GLN A 642 35.28 15.21 -39.82
N ASN A 643 36.21 14.26 -39.84
CA ASN A 643 36.10 13.09 -40.73
C ASN A 643 34.93 12.16 -40.33
N THR A 644 34.67 12.00 -39.04
CA THR A 644 33.49 11.27 -38.53
C THR A 644 32.20 11.97 -38.95
N LEU A 645 32.14 13.30 -38.90
CA LEU A 645 31.00 14.07 -39.38
C LEU A 645 30.79 13.93 -40.88
N ILE A 646 31.84 13.99 -41.70
CA ILE A 646 31.71 13.73 -43.15
C ILE A 646 31.16 12.32 -43.41
N SER A 647 31.60 11.34 -42.62
CA SER A 647 31.06 9.97 -42.71
C SER A 647 29.58 9.94 -42.38
N LEU A 648 29.15 10.68 -41.35
CA LEU A 648 27.75 10.82 -40.97
C LEU A 648 26.92 11.50 -42.08
N PHE A 649 27.44 12.58 -42.69
CA PHE A 649 26.82 13.23 -43.85
C PHE A 649 26.60 12.25 -44.99
N VAL A 650 27.66 11.56 -45.41
CA VAL A 650 27.58 10.58 -46.51
C VAL A 650 26.54 9.52 -46.20
N ASN A 651 26.57 8.93 -45.00
CA ASN A 651 25.65 7.87 -44.61
C ASN A 651 24.19 8.34 -44.61
N LYS A 652 23.91 9.52 -44.05
CA LYS A 652 22.53 10.04 -43.99
C LYS A 652 22.03 10.59 -45.32
N LEU A 653 22.88 11.25 -46.11
CA LEU A 653 22.50 11.74 -47.43
C LEU A 653 22.20 10.61 -48.41
N MET A 654 22.78 9.42 -48.23
CA MET A 654 22.40 8.23 -49.02
C MET A 654 20.95 7.77 -48.77
N GLU A 655 20.35 8.15 -47.64
CA GLU A 655 18.96 7.80 -47.28
C GLU A 655 17.94 8.85 -47.75
N ILE A 656 18.39 10.00 -48.24
CA ILE A 656 17.55 11.18 -48.54
C ILE A 656 17.44 11.35 -50.06
N ASP A 657 16.24 11.62 -50.57
CA ASP A 657 16.06 12.06 -51.96
C ASP A 657 16.49 13.53 -52.08
N LEU A 658 17.67 13.74 -52.66
CA LEU A 658 18.27 15.07 -52.81
C LEU A 658 17.70 15.87 -53.99
N GLY A 659 16.87 15.24 -54.84
CA GLY A 659 16.24 15.88 -56.00
C GLY A 659 17.20 16.70 -56.86
N GLY A 660 16.75 17.89 -57.30
CA GLY A 660 17.52 18.78 -58.18
C GLY A 660 18.72 19.48 -57.52
N GLU A 661 18.88 19.38 -56.21
CA GLU A 661 19.94 20.07 -55.45
C GLU A 661 21.13 19.18 -55.11
N ALA A 662 21.07 17.89 -55.50
CA ALA A 662 22.09 16.90 -55.24
C ALA A 662 23.50 17.37 -55.63
N GLN A 663 23.66 17.99 -56.80
CA GLN A 663 24.95 18.47 -57.28
C GLN A 663 25.53 19.61 -56.42
N CYS A 664 24.69 20.51 -55.92
CA CYS A 664 25.12 21.61 -55.04
C CYS A 664 25.56 21.07 -53.67
N ILE A 665 24.80 20.13 -53.10
CA ILE A 665 25.09 19.48 -51.83
C ILE A 665 26.40 18.70 -51.90
N VAL A 666 26.57 17.89 -52.96
CA VAL A 666 27.83 17.15 -53.21
C VAL A 666 29.00 18.11 -53.37
N SER A 667 28.85 19.19 -54.14
CA SER A 667 29.92 20.16 -54.34
C SER A 667 30.37 20.79 -53.01
N ARG A 668 29.42 21.11 -52.12
CA ARG A 668 29.73 21.62 -50.78
C ARG A 668 30.39 20.56 -49.90
N LEU A 669 29.95 19.30 -49.98
CA LEU A 669 30.55 18.19 -49.24
C LEU A 669 31.99 17.90 -49.72
N VAL A 670 32.25 17.99 -51.01
CA VAL A 670 33.61 17.90 -51.58
C VAL A 670 34.48 19.04 -51.05
N ALA A 671 33.96 20.27 -50.99
CA ALA A 671 34.68 21.40 -50.43
C ALA A 671 34.98 21.19 -48.94
N ALA A 672 33.99 20.72 -48.16
CA ALA A 672 34.13 20.38 -46.75
C ALA A 672 35.21 19.29 -46.53
N ALA A 673 35.18 18.20 -47.30
CA ALA A 673 36.17 17.12 -47.26
C ALA A 673 37.58 17.60 -47.66
N CYS A 674 37.69 18.50 -48.64
CA CYS A 674 38.97 19.10 -49.01
C CYS A 674 39.54 20.03 -47.94
N ASN A 675 38.67 20.63 -47.10
CA ASN A 675 39.02 21.62 -46.10
C ASN A 675 39.21 21.03 -44.70
N LEU A 676 39.18 19.70 -44.52
CA LEU A 676 39.47 19.07 -43.24
C LEU A 676 40.81 19.54 -42.66
N LEU A 677 40.83 19.80 -41.36
CA LEU A 677 42.01 20.26 -40.63
C LEU A 677 43.11 19.19 -40.63
N GLN A 678 42.73 17.92 -40.44
CA GLN A 678 43.64 16.78 -40.59
C GLN A 678 43.80 16.46 -42.08
N ARG A 679 44.92 16.89 -42.65
CA ARG A 679 45.17 16.77 -44.10
C ARG A 679 45.21 15.33 -44.58
N GLU A 680 45.71 14.43 -43.74
CA GLU A 680 45.87 13.01 -44.05
C GLU A 680 44.52 12.32 -44.26
N GLN A 681 43.48 12.73 -43.51
CA GLN A 681 42.13 12.19 -43.60
C GLN A 681 41.34 12.66 -44.83
N ARG A 682 41.84 13.66 -45.58
CA ARG A 682 41.11 14.23 -46.73
C ARG A 682 40.85 13.21 -47.83
N CYS A 683 41.79 12.32 -48.11
CA CYS A 683 41.61 11.28 -49.13
C CYS A 683 40.53 10.27 -48.73
N VAL A 684 40.47 9.88 -47.44
CA VAL A 684 39.44 8.99 -46.88
C VAL A 684 38.06 9.66 -46.87
N ALA A 685 37.99 10.94 -46.52
CA ALA A 685 36.74 11.70 -46.55
C ALA A 685 36.21 11.83 -47.99
N LEU A 686 37.08 12.18 -48.95
CA LEU A 686 36.70 12.29 -50.36
C LEU A 686 36.29 10.96 -50.96
N SER A 687 36.93 9.83 -50.60
CA SER A 687 36.50 8.52 -51.09
C SER A 687 35.09 8.14 -50.61
N LYS A 688 34.70 8.53 -49.39
CA LYS A 688 33.31 8.39 -48.92
C LYS A 688 32.35 9.25 -49.74
N VAL A 689 32.74 10.47 -50.12
CA VAL A 689 31.93 11.32 -51.01
C VAL A 689 31.79 10.70 -52.41
N VAL A 690 32.84 10.05 -52.94
CA VAL A 690 32.75 9.28 -54.20
C VAL A 690 31.68 8.19 -54.11
N VAL A 691 31.61 7.47 -52.98
CA VAL A 691 30.56 6.46 -52.74
C VAL A 691 29.16 7.08 -52.79
N LEU A 692 28.97 8.23 -52.14
CA LEU A 692 27.70 8.98 -52.24
C LEU A 692 27.38 9.34 -53.69
N CYS A 693 28.32 9.94 -54.44
CA CYS A 693 28.12 10.32 -55.84
C CYS A 693 27.70 9.13 -56.71
N ARG A 694 28.34 7.96 -56.52
CA ARG A 694 27.97 6.72 -57.22
C ARG A 694 26.55 6.27 -56.88
N LYS A 695 26.10 6.47 -55.64
CA LYS A 695 24.76 6.08 -55.18
C LYS A 695 23.65 6.96 -55.75
N ILE A 696 23.94 8.24 -56.01
CA ILE A 696 22.98 9.24 -56.52
C ILE A 696 23.23 9.61 -58.00
N ASP A 697 23.97 8.77 -58.73
CA ASP A 697 24.27 8.90 -60.17
C ASP A 697 24.91 10.24 -60.59
N ILE A 698 25.77 10.81 -59.75
CA ILE A 698 26.59 11.99 -60.08
C ILE A 698 27.98 11.53 -60.57
N GLU A 699 28.46 12.15 -61.67
CA GLU A 699 29.79 11.87 -62.23
C GLU A 699 30.89 12.07 -61.15
N SER A 700 31.66 11.01 -60.90
CA SER A 700 32.65 10.97 -59.81
C SER A 700 34.09 10.77 -60.29
N ALA A 701 34.34 10.74 -61.61
CA ALA A 701 35.67 10.50 -62.18
C ALA A 701 36.70 11.55 -61.73
N GLU A 702 36.36 12.84 -61.85
CA GLU A 702 37.22 13.94 -61.39
C GLU A 702 37.49 13.90 -59.88
N LEU A 703 36.52 13.41 -59.11
CA LEU A 703 36.64 13.30 -57.66
C LEU A 703 37.60 12.17 -57.27
N ILE A 704 37.59 11.05 -57.99
CA ILE A 704 38.53 9.92 -57.79
C ILE A 704 39.97 10.37 -58.06
N ASP A 705 40.20 11.12 -59.14
CA ASP A 705 41.52 11.67 -59.46
C ASP A 705 41.99 12.63 -58.36
N LYS A 706 41.08 13.47 -57.86
CA LYS A 706 41.33 14.36 -56.72
C LYS A 706 41.63 13.57 -55.44
N CYS A 707 40.92 12.47 -55.14
CA CYS A 707 41.23 11.59 -54.02
C CYS A 707 42.68 11.08 -54.08
N LYS A 708 43.09 10.56 -55.25
CA LYS A 708 44.44 10.03 -55.49
C LYS A 708 45.51 11.12 -55.39
N GLU A 709 45.21 12.32 -55.88
CA GLU A 709 46.10 13.48 -55.72
C GLU A 709 46.30 13.83 -54.24
N MET A 710 45.22 13.91 -53.46
CA MET A 710 45.30 14.21 -52.02
C MET A 710 46.04 13.10 -51.25
N SER A 711 45.81 11.83 -51.61
CA SER A 711 46.46 10.69 -50.97
C SER A 711 47.97 10.68 -51.23
N LEU A 712 48.41 11.05 -52.43
CA LEU A 712 49.83 11.21 -52.77
C LEU A 712 50.48 12.41 -52.07
N LYS A 713 49.73 13.50 -51.87
CA LYS A 713 50.26 14.73 -51.25
C LYS A 713 50.36 14.65 -49.73
N TRP A 714 49.35 14.08 -49.07
CA TRP A 714 49.18 14.16 -47.62
C TRP A 714 48.74 12.85 -46.96
N GLY A 715 48.41 11.80 -47.71
CA GLY A 715 47.91 10.55 -47.13
C GLY A 715 48.99 9.81 -46.34
N SER A 716 48.65 9.39 -45.11
CA SER A 716 49.39 8.36 -44.40
C SER A 716 49.16 6.99 -45.07
N PHE A 717 50.04 6.02 -44.80
CA PHE A 717 49.85 4.64 -45.30
C PHE A 717 48.48 4.07 -44.90
N VAL A 718 48.04 4.31 -43.66
CA VAL A 718 46.77 3.79 -43.12
C VAL A 718 45.58 4.41 -43.86
N GLU A 719 45.52 5.72 -44.00
CA GLU A 719 44.43 6.40 -44.72
C GLU A 719 44.44 6.09 -46.23
N ILE A 720 45.61 5.87 -46.85
CA ILE A 720 45.69 5.43 -48.25
C ILE A 720 45.05 4.05 -48.41
N GLU A 721 45.36 3.10 -47.53
CA GLU A 721 44.76 1.77 -47.57
C GLU A 721 43.25 1.81 -47.29
N GLN A 722 42.80 2.58 -46.29
CA GLN A 722 41.38 2.81 -46.05
C GLN A 722 40.67 3.43 -47.27
N MET A 723 41.29 4.40 -47.93
CA MET A 723 40.76 5.02 -49.15
C MET A 723 40.57 3.98 -50.26
N LYS A 724 41.58 3.14 -50.53
CA LYS A 724 41.51 2.09 -51.56
C LYS A 724 40.43 1.07 -51.26
N VAL A 725 40.28 0.67 -49.99
CA VAL A 725 39.21 -0.22 -49.54
C VAL A 725 37.83 0.40 -49.81
N ILE A 726 37.62 1.67 -49.42
CA ILE A 726 36.34 2.37 -49.64
C ILE A 726 36.02 2.53 -51.14
N LEU A 727 37.02 2.74 -51.99
CA LEU A 727 36.82 2.86 -53.44
C LEU A 727 36.57 1.51 -54.14
N GLY A 728 36.82 0.39 -53.46
CA GLY A 728 36.76 -0.97 -54.01
C GLY A 728 37.99 -1.35 -54.85
N GLU A 729 39.14 -0.70 -54.64
CA GLU A 729 40.39 -0.99 -55.34
C GLU A 729 41.17 -2.16 -54.72
N ILE A 730 40.85 -2.53 -53.47
CA ILE A 730 41.42 -3.68 -52.74
C ILE A 730 40.25 -4.52 -52.20
N GLU A 731 40.26 -5.82 -52.47
CA GLU A 731 39.32 -6.77 -51.85
C GLU A 731 39.69 -6.97 -50.37
N VAL A 732 38.69 -6.96 -49.49
CA VAL A 732 38.87 -7.08 -48.04
C VAL A 732 39.20 -8.53 -47.66
N GLU A 733 40.37 -9.02 -48.05
CA GLU A 733 40.95 -10.25 -47.49
C GLU A 733 41.91 -9.87 -46.35
N ARG A 734 41.41 -9.94 -45.11
CA ARG A 734 42.16 -9.82 -43.82
C ARG A 734 43.32 -8.81 -43.79
N VAL A 735 42.99 -7.53 -43.70
CA VAL A 735 43.92 -6.55 -43.08
C VAL A 735 43.75 -6.64 -41.57
N VAL A 736 44.62 -7.41 -40.90
CA VAL A 736 44.75 -7.38 -39.44
C VAL A 736 45.50 -6.10 -39.07
N PHE A 737 44.79 -5.15 -38.46
CA PHE A 737 45.40 -3.96 -37.87
C PHE A 737 46.07 -4.35 -36.54
N GLU A 738 47.38 -4.58 -36.56
CA GLU A 738 48.21 -4.49 -35.35
C GLU A 738 48.62 -3.03 -35.15
N GLY A 739 48.01 -2.35 -34.17
CA GLY A 739 48.47 -1.04 -33.72
C GLY A 739 47.42 -0.27 -32.92
N GLY A 740 47.52 -0.30 -31.58
CA GLY A 740 46.89 0.74 -30.74
C GLY A 740 46.37 0.35 -29.36
N GLN A 741 47.10 -0.42 -28.54
CA GLN A 741 47.09 -0.21 -27.08
C GLN A 741 48.55 -0.23 -26.60
N ASP A 742 48.86 0.71 -25.69
CA ASP A 742 50.14 0.95 -25.01
C ASP A 742 51.19 1.81 -25.73
N ASP A 743 51.10 3.14 -25.51
CA ASP A 743 52.15 3.90 -24.77
C ASP A 743 51.89 5.43 -24.84
N GLN A 744 51.32 5.98 -23.78
CA GLN A 744 51.56 7.36 -23.34
C GLN A 744 52.23 7.32 -21.95
N THR A 745 53.52 6.99 -21.89
CA THR A 745 54.43 7.57 -20.88
C THR A 745 55.88 7.22 -21.21
N GLN A 746 56.60 8.12 -21.89
CA GLN A 746 58.03 8.32 -21.65
C GLN A 746 58.36 9.79 -21.88
N ILE A 747 58.99 10.43 -20.88
CA ILE A 747 60.32 11.04 -20.98
C ILE A 747 60.70 11.57 -19.58
N LEU A 748 61.65 10.88 -18.96
CA LEU A 748 62.72 11.27 -18.03
C LEU A 748 63.20 9.91 -17.53
N GLU A 749 64.33 9.36 -17.95
CA GLU A 749 65.65 9.79 -17.51
C GLU A 749 66.76 9.21 -18.40
N ASN A 750 67.89 9.90 -18.40
CA ASN A 750 69.19 9.36 -18.82
C ASN A 750 69.75 8.42 -17.74
N SER A 751 70.63 7.53 -18.21
CA SER A 751 71.77 6.89 -17.53
C SER A 751 71.55 5.66 -16.63
N GLU A 752 72.24 4.60 -17.07
CA GLU A 752 73.00 3.61 -16.30
C GLU A 752 72.28 2.50 -15.51
N GLY A 753 72.42 1.27 -16.03
CA GLY A 753 73.21 0.24 -15.32
C GLY A 753 72.49 -0.70 -14.35
N ASN A 754 72.36 -1.96 -14.81
CA ASN A 754 72.40 -3.22 -14.05
C ASN A 754 71.29 -3.60 -13.05
N ASN A 755 70.93 -4.90 -13.18
CA ASN A 755 70.44 -5.82 -12.15
C ASN A 755 69.00 -5.64 -11.62
N GLN A 756 68.06 -6.46 -12.08
CA GLN A 756 67.57 -7.65 -11.35
C GLN A 756 66.34 -8.25 -12.03
N ILE A 757 66.44 -9.56 -12.26
CA ILE A 757 65.35 -10.48 -12.58
C ILE A 757 64.83 -10.98 -11.24
N GLU A 758 63.59 -10.69 -10.88
CA GLU A 758 62.69 -11.45 -9.98
C GLU A 758 61.52 -10.57 -9.52
N GLU A 759 60.55 -10.23 -10.40
CA GLU A 759 59.21 -9.75 -10.00
C GLU A 759 58.21 -9.67 -11.18
N LYS A 760 58.03 -10.77 -11.93
CA LYS A 760 57.02 -10.84 -13.02
C LYS A 760 56.10 -12.07 -12.98
N THR A 761 55.90 -12.65 -11.80
CA THR A 761 55.01 -13.80 -11.59
C THR A 761 53.96 -13.55 -10.48
N LYS A 762 53.44 -12.32 -10.40
CA LYS A 762 52.32 -11.99 -9.49
C LYS A 762 51.20 -11.14 -10.08
N VAL A 763 51.35 -10.57 -11.28
CA VAL A 763 50.30 -9.73 -11.90
C VAL A 763 49.41 -10.52 -12.87
N GLY A 764 49.80 -11.74 -13.26
CA GLY A 764 49.01 -12.62 -14.13
C GLY A 764 47.89 -13.41 -13.44
N GLU A 765 47.92 -13.53 -12.11
CA GLU A 765 46.92 -14.29 -11.35
C GLU A 765 45.74 -13.43 -10.87
N GLU A 766 45.87 -12.10 -10.76
CA GLU A 766 44.76 -11.22 -10.36
C GLU A 766 43.77 -10.94 -11.51
N VAL A 767 44.23 -10.92 -12.76
CA VAL A 767 43.37 -10.67 -13.94
C VAL A 767 42.58 -11.92 -14.38
N GLN A 768 42.99 -13.13 -13.99
CA GLN A 768 42.22 -14.35 -14.22
C GLN A 768 41.11 -14.56 -13.18
N VAL A 769 41.27 -14.04 -11.96
CA VAL A 769 40.25 -14.16 -10.90
C VAL A 769 39.10 -13.16 -11.13
N GLU A 770 39.36 -11.96 -11.63
CA GLU A 770 38.29 -11.00 -11.97
C GLU A 770 37.45 -11.44 -13.17
N ASN A 771 38.05 -12.11 -14.17
CA ASN A 771 37.28 -12.61 -15.32
C ASN A 771 36.43 -13.85 -15.00
N GLN A 772 36.86 -14.70 -14.06
CA GLN A 772 36.03 -15.82 -13.59
C GLN A 772 34.83 -15.35 -12.76
N HIS A 773 34.98 -14.25 -12.00
CA HIS A 773 33.88 -13.74 -11.19
C HIS A 773 32.77 -13.11 -12.04
N VAL A 774 33.12 -12.47 -13.15
CA VAL A 774 32.16 -11.91 -14.12
C VAL A 774 31.42 -13.03 -14.89
N GLU A 775 32.07 -14.15 -15.21
CA GLU A 775 31.40 -15.29 -15.84
C GLU A 775 30.44 -16.02 -14.87
N GLU A 776 30.75 -16.08 -13.57
CA GLU A 776 29.83 -16.61 -12.54
C GLU A 776 28.62 -15.69 -12.31
N GLU A 777 28.80 -14.36 -12.29
CA GLU A 777 27.68 -13.41 -12.17
C GLU A 777 26.74 -13.43 -13.39
N ILE A 778 27.28 -13.64 -14.60
CA ILE A 778 26.46 -13.79 -15.81
C ILE A 778 25.62 -15.07 -15.74
N TYR A 779 26.18 -16.17 -15.23
CA TYR A 779 25.46 -17.44 -15.09
C TYR A 779 24.32 -17.38 -14.07
N GLU A 780 24.52 -16.69 -12.94
CA GLU A 780 23.46 -16.47 -11.93
C GLU A 780 22.31 -15.59 -12.49
N ILE A 781 22.61 -14.63 -13.37
CA ILE A 781 21.59 -13.79 -14.01
C ILE A 781 20.79 -14.60 -15.03
N GLU A 782 21.43 -15.49 -15.80
CA GLU A 782 20.74 -16.37 -16.75
C GLU A 782 19.80 -17.38 -16.05
N GLU A 783 20.21 -17.93 -14.90
CA GLU A 783 19.39 -18.84 -14.09
C GLU A 783 18.14 -18.15 -13.50
N VAL A 784 18.27 -16.89 -13.05
CA VAL A 784 17.14 -16.08 -12.56
C VAL A 784 16.18 -15.71 -13.69
N ILE A 785 16.69 -15.49 -14.91
CA ILE A 785 15.83 -15.22 -16.08
C ILE A 785 15.03 -16.46 -16.46
N GLU A 786 15.64 -17.66 -16.45
CA GLU A 786 14.91 -18.91 -16.68
C GLU A 786 13.84 -19.18 -15.60
N GLU A 787 14.13 -18.91 -14.31
CA GLU A 787 13.12 -19.03 -13.24
C GLU A 787 11.94 -18.05 -13.42
N ILE A 788 12.21 -16.82 -13.90
CA ILE A 788 11.14 -15.83 -14.16
C ILE A 788 10.28 -16.28 -15.35
N GLU A 789 10.89 -16.77 -16.43
CA GLU A 789 10.16 -17.29 -17.59
C GLU A 789 9.33 -18.55 -17.25
N GLU A 790 9.78 -19.38 -16.30
CA GLU A 790 9.03 -20.55 -15.82
C GLU A 790 7.87 -20.17 -14.88
N ILE A 791 7.95 -19.03 -14.19
CA ILE A 791 6.86 -18.46 -13.36
C ILE A 791 5.80 -17.74 -14.20
N GLU A 792 6.17 -17.19 -15.36
CA GLU A 792 5.25 -16.54 -16.30
C GLU A 792 4.45 -17.54 -17.17
N GLN A 793 4.92 -18.78 -17.33
CA GLN A 793 4.21 -19.88 -18.01
C GLN A 793 3.23 -20.62 -17.08
#